data_AF-A0A6P6NHD2-F1
#
_entry.id   AF-A0A6P6NHD2-F1
#
_cell.length_a   1.000
_cell.length_b   1.000
_cell.length_c   1.000
_cell.angle_alpha   90.00
_cell.angle_beta   90.00
_cell.angle_gamma   90.00
#
_symmetry.space_group_name_H-M   'P 1'
#
loop_
_entity.id
_entity.type
_entity.pdbx_description
1 polymer ?
#
loop_
_entity_poly.entity_id
_entity_poly.type
_entity_poly.pdbx_seq_one_letter_code
_entity_poly.pdbx_strand_id
1 'polypeptide(L)'
;MLETLSDDDYVNIVSFNNSAKSVACFKNLVQANVRNKKILKEAVQKITANGTTDYKIGFKEAFGQLSSMNFSRANCNKIIMLFTDGGEDRASEIFDNYNRKKEVRIFTFSVGQHNYDKTPIQWMACNNNGYYYEIPSIGAIRINTQEYLDVLGRPMVKEYDSAKTVQWTNVYVDALELGLVITGTLPVFNKTSTSKDKNKAQSQLILGVMAIDVSLDDIKRLTPHYTLGPNGYYFAIDPNGYVLLHPNLQPKDLKSQEPVTLDFLDAELEDEVKVEIRSSMIDAQNDQKRFQTLMTSQDKRYIDRGIRTYTWTPVNKTNYSLALVLPDYSVSYIKANIVDIITQAKSWNVSENSEETVFESLHLEHFEEYGHTLIAPRVYCSDLKVQSDNHTQFLTDFIEYIDIHTPNNSPCNMELINRLLLDAGITAELAKHWNKQKLNDRIRAKFVLTDGGVTRIYPASAGSEWTEHAETYKSSFYKRSLDNNIYVFTSSPYAVNDSILVSRAMDLRVDEFLLKPAVVGVKLDKQTWMESFIKATITPKCVGEICGCRRDDSNLDCFLLDDGGFLVMTNKDDYINKIGQFFGMIDPSLMRNLINESLFSVNITYDYQALCDPTKETKAAAGLRSVYVPTIADILNIGWWASAAAWSILQQLFVSITFPNFLEAADLDDDLSEMPSKESCIKEQKQYFFENNETSFKGTIDCQNCSRQFIAEKLPKTNLVLIVADSKEPCCQADERFFSQEEKPSPGPDPCEIALNPRYRKGPDQCFDNNTSDEAMCRRNAGSPLLSSLLMLLLPVFMCCLGSRMRIAVGRQV
;
A
#
# COMPACT_ATOMS: atom_id res chain seq x y z
N MET A 1 -16.47 16.64 -2.63
CA MET A 1 -16.48 16.53 -4.09
C MET A 1 -15.34 15.66 -4.61
N LEU A 2 -14.05 16.03 -4.54
CA LEU A 2 -13.00 15.13 -5.06
C LEU A 2 -12.99 13.73 -4.38
N GLU A 3 -13.38 13.66 -3.11
CA GLU A 3 -13.51 12.37 -2.40
C GLU A 3 -14.61 11.45 -2.95
N THR A 4 -15.59 11.98 -3.70
CA THR A 4 -16.67 11.17 -4.27
C THR A 4 -16.28 10.55 -5.60
N LEU A 5 -15.10 10.90 -6.15
CA LEU A 5 -14.61 10.40 -7.42
C LEU A 5 -13.76 9.16 -7.22
N SER A 6 -14.00 8.18 -8.08
CA SER A 6 -13.31 6.89 -8.16
C SER A 6 -12.23 6.89 -9.25
N ASP A 7 -11.42 5.83 -9.32
CA ASP A 7 -10.38 5.69 -10.33
C ASP A 7 -10.90 5.57 -11.78
N ASP A 8 -12.16 5.16 -11.97
CA ASP A 8 -12.79 5.12 -13.30
C ASP A 8 -13.27 6.51 -13.76
N ASP A 9 -13.39 7.46 -12.82
CA ASP A 9 -13.77 8.83 -13.11
C ASP A 9 -12.60 9.67 -13.61
N TYR A 10 -12.93 10.67 -14.42
CA TYR A 10 -11.95 11.62 -14.94
C TYR A 10 -12.37 13.04 -14.59
N VAL A 11 -11.40 13.82 -14.13
CA VAL A 11 -11.63 15.15 -13.57
C VAL A 11 -10.53 16.11 -13.97
N ASN A 12 -10.91 17.37 -14.12
CA ASN A 12 -10.01 18.51 -14.14
C ASN A 12 -10.71 19.68 -13.43
N ILE A 13 -9.95 20.65 -12.95
CA ILE A 13 -10.49 21.82 -12.24
C ILE A 13 -10.03 23.07 -12.97
N VAL A 14 -11.01 23.88 -13.39
CA VAL A 14 -10.79 25.17 -14.04
C VAL A 14 -11.25 26.26 -13.08
N SER A 15 -10.40 27.26 -12.86
CA SER A 15 -10.77 28.50 -12.19
C SER A 15 -10.95 29.59 -13.24
N PHE A 16 -11.91 30.49 -13.01
CA PHE A 16 -12.18 31.58 -13.93
C PHE A 16 -12.47 32.89 -13.19
N ASN A 17 -12.01 33.98 -13.80
CA ASN A 17 -12.34 35.35 -13.46
C ASN A 17 -12.54 36.13 -14.77
N ASN A 18 -11.63 37.04 -15.13
CA ASN A 18 -11.54 37.65 -16.46
C ASN A 18 -10.90 36.71 -17.50
N SER A 19 -10.27 35.63 -17.06
CA SER A 19 -9.72 34.56 -17.89
C SER A 19 -10.02 33.21 -17.25
N ALA A 20 -10.16 32.15 -18.04
CA ALA A 20 -10.26 30.77 -17.53
C ALA A 20 -8.92 30.06 -17.66
N LYS A 21 -8.49 29.39 -16.59
CA LYS A 21 -7.25 28.61 -16.56
C LYS A 21 -7.46 27.32 -15.76
N SER A 22 -6.74 26.27 -16.14
CA SER A 22 -6.65 25.07 -15.30
C SER A 22 -5.91 25.42 -13.99
N VAL A 23 -6.42 24.90 -12.88
CA VAL A 23 -5.88 25.18 -11.53
C VAL A 23 -4.56 24.44 -11.28
N ALA A 24 -4.46 23.22 -11.79
CA ALA A 24 -3.27 22.39 -11.66
C ALA A 24 -2.44 22.38 -12.96
N CYS A 25 -1.35 21.61 -12.95
CA CYS A 25 -0.52 21.37 -14.14
C CYS A 25 -1.27 20.65 -15.28
N PHE A 26 -2.41 20.02 -14.98
CA PHE A 26 -3.17 19.22 -15.94
C PHE A 26 -3.86 20.11 -16.97
N LYS A 27 -3.58 19.86 -18.25
CA LYS A 27 -4.20 20.58 -19.38
C LYS A 27 -5.54 19.99 -19.81
N ASN A 28 -5.81 18.73 -19.46
CA ASN A 28 -6.97 17.95 -19.87
C ASN A 28 -7.58 17.21 -18.67
N LEU A 29 -8.67 16.49 -18.89
CA LEU A 29 -9.24 15.55 -17.93
C LEU A 29 -8.25 14.43 -17.62
N VAL A 30 -7.91 14.26 -16.34
CA VAL A 30 -7.03 13.19 -15.86
C VAL A 30 -7.83 12.22 -15.01
N GLN A 31 -7.31 11.00 -14.86
CA GLN A 31 -7.89 10.01 -13.96
C GLN A 31 -7.98 10.57 -12.54
N ALA A 32 -9.10 10.36 -11.86
CA ALA A 32 -9.28 10.74 -10.46
C ALA A 32 -8.64 9.72 -9.49
N ASN A 33 -7.42 9.28 -9.81
CA ASN A 33 -6.62 8.43 -8.91
C ASN A 33 -6.17 9.20 -7.67
N VAL A 34 -5.71 8.48 -6.65
CA VAL A 34 -5.28 9.07 -5.36
C VAL A 34 -4.22 10.17 -5.56
N ARG A 35 -3.25 9.95 -6.46
CA ARG A 35 -2.14 10.90 -6.75
C ARG A 35 -2.63 12.20 -7.39
N ASN A 36 -3.42 12.12 -8.45
CA ASN A 36 -3.95 13.27 -9.18
C ASN A 36 -4.94 14.04 -8.31
N LYS A 37 -5.78 13.35 -7.53
CA LYS A 37 -6.68 13.98 -6.56
C LYS A 37 -5.91 14.79 -5.53
N LYS A 38 -4.79 14.28 -5.01
CA LYS A 38 -3.93 15.01 -4.07
C LYS A 38 -3.41 16.31 -4.66
N ILE A 39 -2.86 16.29 -5.88
CA ILE A 39 -2.40 17.51 -6.57
C ILE A 39 -3.53 18.50 -6.79
N LEU A 40 -4.70 18.03 -7.21
CA LEU A 40 -5.87 18.88 -7.40
C LEU A 40 -6.32 19.51 -6.07
N LYS A 41 -6.33 18.76 -4.96
CA LYS A 41 -6.64 19.29 -3.61
C LYS A 41 -5.65 20.38 -3.20
N GLU A 42 -4.34 20.15 -3.37
CA GLU A 42 -3.29 21.12 -3.04
C GLU A 42 -3.37 22.38 -3.91
N ALA A 43 -3.65 22.22 -5.21
CA ALA A 43 -3.77 23.34 -6.13
C ALA A 43 -5.02 24.19 -5.83
N VAL A 44 -6.14 23.56 -5.44
CA VAL A 44 -7.36 24.27 -5.01
C VAL A 44 -7.12 25.10 -3.74
N GLN A 45 -6.35 24.60 -2.78
CA GLN A 45 -6.02 25.35 -1.56
C GLN A 45 -5.20 26.62 -1.83
N LYS A 46 -4.46 26.66 -2.95
CA LYS A 46 -3.61 27.79 -3.36
C LYS A 46 -4.37 28.85 -4.17
N ILE A 47 -5.65 28.63 -4.49
CA ILE A 47 -6.45 29.59 -5.27
C ILE A 47 -6.67 30.87 -4.46
N THR A 48 -6.46 32.02 -5.12
CA THR A 48 -6.78 33.35 -4.58
C THR A 48 -7.84 34.01 -5.45
N ALA A 49 -8.86 34.60 -4.82
CA ALA A 49 -9.96 35.26 -5.52
C ALA A 49 -9.57 36.71 -5.86
N ASN A 50 -9.59 37.07 -7.15
CA ASN A 50 -9.37 38.43 -7.65
C ASN A 50 -9.99 38.60 -9.05
N GLY A 51 -10.47 39.80 -9.36
CA GLY A 51 -11.04 40.17 -10.66
C GLY A 51 -12.57 40.16 -10.70
N THR A 52 -13.12 40.24 -11.91
CA THR A 52 -14.57 40.18 -12.18
C THR A 52 -14.97 38.79 -12.68
N THR A 53 -16.24 38.43 -12.53
CA THR A 53 -16.77 37.11 -12.89
C THR A 53 -17.29 37.11 -14.32
N ASP A 54 -16.74 36.25 -15.19
CA ASP A 54 -17.26 36.02 -16.55
C ASP A 54 -17.60 34.53 -16.76
N TYR A 55 -18.90 34.20 -16.70
CA TYR A 55 -19.37 32.83 -16.92
C TYR A 55 -19.17 32.34 -18.36
N LYS A 56 -19.17 33.23 -19.36
CA LYS A 56 -19.08 32.81 -20.77
C LYS A 56 -17.71 32.21 -21.04
N ILE A 57 -16.65 32.85 -20.56
CA ILE A 57 -15.27 32.35 -20.71
C ILE A 57 -15.09 31.05 -19.93
N GLY A 58 -15.59 30.99 -18.69
CA GLY A 58 -15.52 29.79 -17.85
C GLY A 58 -16.16 28.56 -18.50
N PHE A 59 -17.41 28.70 -18.98
CA PHE A 59 -18.11 27.60 -19.65
C PHE A 59 -17.49 27.24 -21.00
N LYS A 60 -17.00 28.22 -21.77
CA LYS A 60 -16.31 27.96 -23.04
C LYS A 60 -15.08 27.07 -22.84
N GLU A 61 -14.27 27.36 -21.83
CA GLU A 61 -13.11 26.52 -21.49
C GLU A 61 -13.57 25.13 -21.02
N ALA A 62 -14.57 25.05 -20.15
CA ALA A 62 -15.10 23.77 -19.66
C ALA A 62 -15.62 22.86 -20.80
N PHE A 63 -16.35 23.42 -21.77
CA PHE A 63 -16.77 22.67 -22.97
C PHE A 63 -15.59 22.32 -23.87
N GLY A 64 -14.59 23.20 -23.99
CA GLY A 64 -13.33 22.92 -24.67
C GLY A 64 -12.65 21.66 -24.11
N GLN A 65 -12.48 21.61 -22.79
CA GLN A 65 -11.92 20.46 -22.06
C GLN A 65 -12.73 19.18 -22.33
N LEU A 66 -14.06 19.25 -22.25
CA LEU A 66 -14.96 18.11 -22.50
C LEU A 66 -15.03 17.66 -23.96
N SER A 67 -14.64 18.49 -24.93
CA SER A 67 -14.66 18.16 -26.36
C SER A 67 -13.37 17.52 -26.86
N SER A 68 -12.26 17.61 -26.10
CA SER A 68 -11.00 16.98 -26.45
C SER A 68 -11.13 15.43 -26.47
N MET A 69 -10.70 14.80 -27.58
CA MET A 69 -10.74 13.34 -27.78
C MET A 69 -9.35 12.69 -27.81
N ASN A 70 -8.28 13.48 -27.75
CA ASN A 70 -6.91 12.99 -27.94
C ASN A 70 -6.35 12.21 -26.73
N PHE A 71 -7.10 12.11 -25.63
CA PHE A 71 -6.65 11.52 -24.37
C PHE A 71 -7.63 10.45 -23.90
N SER A 72 -7.16 9.55 -23.03
CA SER A 72 -8.00 8.55 -22.36
C SER A 72 -9.12 9.24 -21.55
N ARG A 73 -10.34 8.69 -21.60
CA ARG A 73 -11.53 9.25 -20.93
C ARG A 73 -12.47 8.13 -20.50
N ALA A 74 -13.33 8.42 -19.52
CA ALA A 74 -14.42 7.53 -19.14
C ALA A 74 -15.48 7.40 -20.26
N ASN A 75 -15.70 8.49 -21.00
CA ASN A 75 -16.73 8.60 -22.06
C ASN A 75 -18.13 8.12 -21.65
N CYS A 76 -18.49 8.33 -20.38
CA CYS A 76 -19.81 8.03 -19.83
C CYS A 76 -20.55 9.36 -19.51
N ASN A 77 -20.97 9.56 -18.25
CA ASN A 77 -21.62 10.78 -17.81
C ASN A 77 -20.72 12.02 -17.94
N LYS A 78 -21.08 12.95 -18.82
CA LYS A 78 -20.39 14.25 -18.98
C LYS A 78 -21.05 15.30 -18.09
N ILE A 79 -20.30 15.80 -17.12
CA ILE A 79 -20.81 16.74 -16.12
C ILE A 79 -19.91 17.98 -15.99
N ILE A 80 -20.53 19.13 -15.77
CA ILE A 80 -19.85 20.36 -15.33
C ILE A 80 -20.46 20.77 -14.00
N MET A 81 -19.61 21.01 -13.01
CA MET A 81 -20.02 21.48 -11.68
C MET A 81 -19.44 22.86 -11.42
N LEU A 82 -20.31 23.85 -11.22
CA LEU A 82 -19.95 25.24 -10.98
C LEU A 82 -20.16 25.59 -9.51
N PHE A 83 -19.11 26.05 -8.83
CA PHE A 83 -19.17 26.61 -7.48
C PHE A 83 -19.08 28.13 -7.55
N THR A 84 -20.07 28.83 -7.01
CA THR A 84 -20.17 30.30 -7.06
C THR A 84 -21.03 30.82 -5.91
N ASP A 85 -20.84 32.07 -5.51
CA ASP A 85 -21.67 32.80 -4.55
C ASP A 85 -22.88 33.49 -5.22
N GLY A 86 -23.21 33.16 -6.47
CA GLY A 86 -24.31 33.77 -7.22
C GLY A 86 -23.84 34.53 -8.44
N GLY A 87 -24.78 35.02 -9.25
CA GLY A 87 -24.43 35.67 -10.51
C GLY A 87 -25.61 36.28 -11.23
N GLU A 88 -25.35 37.32 -12.03
CA GLU A 88 -26.38 38.07 -12.76
C GLU A 88 -26.62 37.53 -14.18
N ASP A 89 -25.57 37.07 -14.87
CA ASP A 89 -25.67 36.55 -16.24
C ASP A 89 -26.04 35.05 -16.26
N ARG A 90 -26.89 34.67 -17.22
CA ARG A 90 -27.32 33.29 -17.48
C ARG A 90 -26.45 32.57 -18.51
N ALA A 91 -25.61 33.29 -19.25
CA ALA A 91 -24.73 32.73 -20.30
C ALA A 91 -25.46 31.80 -21.31
N SER A 92 -26.73 32.11 -21.65
CA SER A 92 -27.59 31.25 -22.47
C SER A 92 -27.01 30.93 -23.84
N GLU A 93 -26.32 31.90 -24.44
CA GLU A 93 -25.62 31.80 -25.73
C GLU A 93 -24.64 30.62 -25.78
N ILE A 94 -23.92 30.35 -24.67
CA ILE A 94 -22.95 29.25 -24.63
C ILE A 94 -23.67 27.90 -24.60
N PHE A 95 -24.75 27.77 -23.84
CA PHE A 95 -25.50 26.52 -23.77
C PHE A 95 -26.22 26.19 -25.08
N ASP A 96 -26.76 27.19 -25.77
CA ASP A 96 -27.41 27.01 -27.07
C ASP A 96 -26.41 26.58 -28.16
N ASN A 97 -25.16 27.05 -28.08
CA ASN A 97 -24.10 26.70 -29.03
C ASN A 97 -23.46 25.33 -28.73
N TYR A 98 -23.08 25.07 -27.48
CA TYR A 98 -22.28 23.89 -27.10
C TYR A 98 -23.11 22.70 -26.59
N ASN A 99 -24.28 22.93 -25.97
CA ASN A 99 -25.05 21.88 -25.30
C ASN A 99 -26.53 21.85 -25.70
N ARG A 100 -26.85 22.09 -26.98
CA ARG A 100 -28.24 22.13 -27.47
C ARG A 100 -29.02 20.84 -27.25
N LYS A 101 -28.34 19.69 -27.34
CA LYS A 101 -28.91 18.35 -27.11
C LYS A 101 -28.95 17.93 -25.64
N LYS A 102 -28.38 18.76 -24.74
CA LYS A 102 -28.29 18.49 -23.30
C LYS A 102 -27.55 17.18 -22.97
N GLU A 103 -26.50 16.88 -23.73
CA GLU A 103 -25.63 15.72 -23.48
C GLU A 103 -24.76 15.93 -22.24
N VAL A 104 -24.42 17.19 -21.93
CA VAL A 104 -23.67 17.56 -20.72
C VAL A 104 -24.64 18.02 -19.63
N ARG A 105 -24.55 17.44 -18.43
CA ARG A 105 -25.33 17.90 -17.27
C ARG A 105 -24.59 18.99 -16.52
N ILE A 106 -25.30 20.03 -16.08
CA ILE A 106 -24.69 21.16 -15.37
C ILE A 106 -25.26 21.27 -13.96
N PHE A 107 -24.38 21.17 -12.97
CA PHE A 107 -24.72 21.36 -11.57
C PHE A 107 -24.19 22.70 -11.09
N THR A 108 -25.01 23.43 -10.32
CA THR A 108 -24.62 24.73 -9.77
C THR A 108 -24.73 24.70 -8.25
N PHE A 109 -23.66 25.14 -7.59
CA PHE A 109 -23.52 25.19 -6.13
C PHE A 109 -23.42 26.65 -5.69
N SER A 110 -24.41 27.11 -4.94
CA SER A 110 -24.40 28.40 -4.24
C SER A 110 -23.70 28.23 -2.89
N VAL A 111 -22.53 28.86 -2.72
CA VAL A 111 -21.66 28.63 -1.54
C VAL A 111 -21.58 29.86 -0.65
N GLY A 112 -21.74 29.65 0.66
CA GLY A 112 -21.65 30.69 1.68
C GLY A 112 -22.96 31.43 1.91
N GLN A 113 -22.97 32.30 2.92
CA GLN A 113 -24.08 33.21 3.17
C GLN A 113 -23.81 34.52 2.41
N HIS A 114 -24.62 34.77 1.38
CA HIS A 114 -24.50 35.94 0.52
C HIS A 114 -25.89 36.44 0.09
N ASN A 115 -25.93 37.70 -0.38
CA ASN A 115 -27.16 38.36 -0.84
C ASN A 115 -27.26 38.43 -2.38
N TYR A 116 -26.30 37.87 -3.12
CA TYR A 116 -26.36 37.82 -4.59
C TYR A 116 -27.52 36.97 -5.10
N ASP A 117 -28.01 37.30 -6.30
CA ASP A 117 -29.13 36.59 -6.93
C ASP A 117 -28.72 35.16 -7.31
N LYS A 118 -29.56 34.20 -6.91
CA LYS A 118 -29.41 32.77 -7.16
C LYS A 118 -30.22 32.31 -8.38
N THR A 119 -31.11 33.17 -8.90
CA THR A 119 -32.03 32.83 -10.00
C THR A 119 -31.30 32.42 -11.27
N PRO A 120 -30.21 33.10 -11.71
CA PRO A 120 -29.50 32.72 -12.92
C PRO A 120 -28.81 31.36 -12.82
N ILE A 121 -28.13 31.07 -11.71
CA ILE A 121 -27.46 29.78 -11.49
C ILE A 121 -28.44 28.62 -11.34
N GLN A 122 -29.61 28.85 -10.74
CA GLN A 122 -30.71 27.87 -10.72
C GLN A 122 -31.20 27.59 -12.14
N TRP A 123 -31.39 28.64 -12.95
CA TRP A 123 -31.81 28.49 -14.34
C TRP A 123 -30.81 27.66 -15.16
N MET A 124 -29.49 27.89 -14.98
CA MET A 124 -28.44 27.11 -15.66
C MET A 124 -28.55 25.62 -15.39
N ALA A 125 -28.72 25.23 -14.11
CA ALA A 125 -28.87 23.83 -13.73
C ALA A 125 -30.14 23.20 -14.30
N CYS A 126 -31.28 23.90 -14.17
CA CYS A 126 -32.56 23.39 -14.63
C CYS A 126 -32.65 23.27 -16.16
N ASN A 127 -32.00 24.17 -16.90
CA ASN A 127 -32.02 24.12 -18.36
C ASN A 127 -31.20 22.94 -18.91
N ASN A 128 -30.16 22.51 -18.18
CA ASN A 128 -29.20 21.48 -18.62
C ASN A 128 -29.33 20.15 -17.86
N ASN A 129 -30.54 19.77 -17.43
CA ASN A 129 -30.83 18.47 -16.79
C ASN A 129 -29.92 18.12 -15.58
N GLY A 130 -29.40 19.13 -14.88
CA GLY A 130 -28.62 18.96 -13.66
C GLY A 130 -29.44 19.32 -12.43
N TYR A 131 -28.76 19.81 -11.40
CA TYR A 131 -29.38 20.14 -10.12
C TYR A 131 -28.68 21.33 -9.44
N TYR A 132 -29.44 22.01 -8.59
CA TYR A 132 -29.00 23.16 -7.83
C TYR A 132 -28.83 22.78 -6.35
N TYR A 133 -27.69 23.13 -5.77
CA TYR A 133 -27.36 22.89 -4.37
C TYR A 133 -26.97 24.19 -3.66
N GLU A 134 -27.29 24.27 -2.37
CA GLU A 134 -26.94 25.41 -1.52
C GLU A 134 -26.10 24.94 -0.33
N ILE A 135 -24.91 25.50 -0.18
CA ILE A 135 -23.94 25.16 0.87
C ILE A 135 -23.72 26.39 1.77
N PRO A 136 -24.56 26.59 2.81
CA PRO A 136 -24.45 27.76 3.67
C PRO A 136 -23.33 27.64 4.73
N SER A 137 -22.93 26.41 5.06
CA SER A 137 -21.98 26.12 6.16
C SER A 137 -21.17 24.85 5.88
N ILE A 138 -20.10 24.65 6.68
CA ILE A 138 -19.21 23.49 6.56
C ILE A 138 -19.97 22.17 6.77
N GLY A 139 -20.91 22.11 7.73
CA GLY A 139 -21.71 20.90 7.98
C GLY A 139 -22.58 20.48 6.80
N ALA A 140 -22.94 21.41 5.91
CA ALA A 140 -23.73 21.11 4.71
C ALA A 140 -22.88 20.58 3.54
N ILE A 141 -21.54 20.70 3.58
CA ILE A 141 -20.65 20.30 2.47
C ILE A 141 -20.75 18.80 2.21
N ARG A 142 -20.69 17.97 3.27
CA ARG A 142 -20.63 16.50 3.12
C ARG A 142 -21.85 15.96 2.38
N ILE A 143 -23.05 16.40 2.77
CA ILE A 143 -24.32 15.92 2.20
C ILE A 143 -24.48 16.42 0.76
N ASN A 144 -24.38 17.73 0.55
CA ASN A 144 -24.65 18.34 -0.76
C ASN A 144 -23.65 17.94 -1.84
N THR A 145 -22.39 17.67 -1.47
CA THR A 145 -21.37 17.25 -2.45
C THR A 145 -21.42 15.75 -2.78
N GLN A 146 -22.31 14.97 -2.15
CA GLN A 146 -22.56 13.56 -2.46
C GLN A 146 -23.89 13.34 -3.20
N GLU A 147 -24.88 14.21 -2.98
CA GLU A 147 -26.26 14.09 -3.50
C GLU A 147 -26.37 14.14 -5.03
N TYR A 148 -25.35 14.59 -5.76
CA TYR A 148 -25.37 14.61 -7.24
C TYR A 148 -25.48 13.20 -7.85
N LEU A 149 -25.07 12.16 -7.11
CA LEU A 149 -25.17 10.76 -7.54
C LEU A 149 -26.63 10.32 -7.72
N ASP A 150 -27.57 10.88 -6.96
CA ASP A 150 -29.01 10.61 -7.11
C ASP A 150 -29.54 11.07 -8.49
N VAL A 151 -28.92 12.09 -9.07
CA VAL A 151 -29.26 12.59 -10.40
C VAL A 151 -28.62 11.72 -11.48
N LEU A 152 -27.39 11.27 -11.26
CA LEU A 152 -26.67 10.39 -12.19
C LEU A 152 -27.23 8.96 -12.20
N GLY A 153 -27.84 8.50 -11.11
CA GLY A 153 -28.47 7.18 -11.02
C GLY A 153 -29.81 7.05 -11.75
N ARG A 154 -30.43 8.14 -12.21
CA ARG A 154 -31.79 8.10 -12.81
C ARG A 154 -31.86 7.30 -14.12
N PRO A 155 -30.93 7.45 -15.08
CA PRO A 155 -30.93 6.62 -16.29
C PRO A 155 -30.76 5.13 -15.97
N MET A 156 -29.92 4.82 -14.99
CA MET A 156 -29.67 3.44 -14.53
C MET A 156 -30.94 2.78 -13.95
N VAL A 157 -31.76 3.52 -13.18
CA VAL A 157 -33.02 2.98 -12.62
C VAL A 157 -34.03 2.61 -13.71
N LYS A 158 -34.02 3.31 -14.84
CA LYS A 158 -34.92 3.05 -15.97
C LYS A 158 -34.54 1.78 -16.73
N GLU A 159 -33.26 1.46 -16.79
CA GLU A 159 -32.72 0.27 -17.43
C GLU A 159 -32.64 -0.90 -16.45
N TYR A 160 -33.80 -1.28 -15.90
CA TYR A 160 -33.89 -2.18 -14.75
C TYR A 160 -33.19 -3.54 -14.92
N ASP A 161 -33.32 -4.18 -16.09
CA ASP A 161 -32.79 -5.53 -16.31
C ASP A 161 -31.29 -5.53 -16.62
N SER A 162 -30.80 -4.54 -17.39
CA SER A 162 -29.38 -4.42 -17.74
C SER A 162 -28.54 -3.79 -16.62
N ALA A 163 -29.12 -2.91 -15.79
CA ALA A 163 -28.41 -2.23 -14.71
C ALA A 163 -28.08 -3.13 -13.50
N LYS A 164 -28.67 -4.33 -13.41
CA LYS A 164 -28.46 -5.28 -12.31
C LYS A 164 -27.25 -6.18 -12.53
N THR A 165 -26.10 -5.57 -12.72
CA THR A 165 -24.81 -6.25 -12.76
C THR A 165 -24.09 -6.08 -11.42
N VAL A 166 -23.50 -7.16 -10.90
CA VAL A 166 -22.62 -7.05 -9.74
C VAL A 166 -21.33 -6.37 -10.17
N GLN A 167 -20.96 -5.31 -9.46
CA GLN A 167 -19.70 -4.59 -9.66
C GLN A 167 -18.82 -4.75 -8.42
N TRP A 168 -17.54 -5.00 -8.62
CA TRP A 168 -16.58 -5.17 -7.54
C TRP A 168 -15.79 -3.87 -7.33
N THR A 169 -15.56 -3.51 -6.07
CA THR A 169 -14.72 -2.37 -5.71
C THR A 169 -13.24 -2.68 -5.83
N ASN A 170 -12.40 -1.64 -5.88
CA ASN A 170 -10.97 -1.77 -5.60
C ASN A 170 -10.75 -2.26 -4.17
N VAL A 171 -9.54 -2.77 -3.88
CA VAL A 171 -9.13 -3.18 -2.53
C VAL A 171 -9.13 -1.98 -1.58
N TYR A 172 -9.74 -2.15 -0.40
CA TYR A 172 -9.71 -1.14 0.66
C TYR A 172 -9.64 -1.80 2.05
N VAL A 173 -9.36 -0.99 3.08
CA VAL A 173 -9.33 -1.45 4.48
C VAL A 173 -10.74 -1.38 5.05
N ASP A 174 -11.24 -2.50 5.55
CA ASP A 174 -12.58 -2.58 6.11
C ASP A 174 -12.76 -1.63 7.32
N ALA A 175 -13.96 -1.04 7.42
CA ALA A 175 -14.32 -0.14 8.50
C ALA A 175 -14.46 -0.86 9.85
N LEU A 176 -14.73 -2.17 9.85
CA LEU A 176 -14.78 -3.03 11.04
C LEU A 176 -13.43 -3.74 11.31
N GLU A 177 -12.35 -3.28 10.70
CA GLU A 177 -10.99 -3.78 10.89
C GLU A 177 -10.79 -5.27 10.53
N LEU A 178 -11.59 -5.82 9.60
CA LEU A 178 -11.38 -7.18 9.06
C LEU A 178 -10.07 -7.30 8.26
N GLY A 179 -9.52 -6.18 7.80
CA GLY A 179 -8.32 -6.11 6.97
C GLY A 179 -8.63 -5.64 5.55
N LEU A 180 -7.86 -6.14 4.57
CA LEU A 180 -8.07 -5.80 3.17
C LEU A 180 -9.24 -6.60 2.58
N VAL A 181 -10.23 -5.90 2.03
CA VAL A 181 -11.45 -6.48 1.47
C VAL A 181 -11.76 -5.91 0.10
N ILE A 182 -12.60 -6.63 -0.64
CA ILE A 182 -13.33 -6.14 -1.82
C ILE A 182 -14.82 -6.34 -1.61
N THR A 183 -15.63 -5.48 -2.20
CA THR A 183 -17.08 -5.51 -2.01
C THR A 183 -17.79 -5.69 -3.34
N GLY A 184 -18.64 -6.72 -3.40
CA GLY A 184 -19.59 -6.90 -4.50
C GLY A 184 -20.83 -6.05 -4.26
N THR A 185 -21.09 -5.09 -5.15
CA THR A 185 -22.20 -4.14 -5.01
C THR A 185 -23.33 -4.41 -6.00
N LEU A 186 -24.57 -4.19 -5.57
CA LEU A 186 -25.76 -4.28 -6.42
C LEU A 186 -26.79 -3.19 -6.05
N PRO A 187 -27.24 -2.36 -7.02
CA PRO A 187 -28.23 -1.32 -6.74
C PRO A 187 -29.63 -1.91 -6.52
N VAL A 188 -30.34 -1.37 -5.52
CA VAL A 188 -31.73 -1.71 -5.21
C VAL A 188 -32.64 -0.59 -5.67
N PHE A 189 -33.54 -0.89 -6.60
CA PHE A 189 -34.47 0.09 -7.18
C PHE A 189 -35.81 0.14 -6.45
N ASN A 190 -36.39 1.34 -6.32
CA ASN A 190 -37.74 1.48 -5.80
C ASN A 190 -38.76 1.04 -6.86
N LYS A 191 -39.44 -0.08 -6.58
CA LYS A 191 -40.45 -0.68 -7.47
C LYS A 191 -41.89 -0.27 -7.14
N THR A 192 -42.12 0.75 -6.32
CA THR A 192 -43.50 1.14 -5.95
C THR A 192 -44.26 1.66 -7.17
N SER A 193 -44.90 0.75 -7.89
CA SER A 193 -45.93 1.03 -8.89
C SER A 193 -47.18 1.48 -8.15
N THR A 194 -47.53 2.77 -8.28
CA THR A 194 -48.91 3.21 -8.08
C THR A 194 -49.73 2.61 -9.22
N SER A 195 -50.19 1.37 -9.01
CA SER A 195 -50.97 0.53 -9.93
C SER A 195 -52.33 1.14 -10.41
N LYS A 196 -52.56 2.45 -10.24
CA LYS A 196 -53.82 3.10 -10.67
C LYS A 196 -53.68 4.43 -11.41
N ASP A 197 -52.52 5.08 -11.44
CA ASP A 197 -52.36 6.36 -12.16
C ASP A 197 -51.18 6.32 -13.13
N LYS A 198 -51.48 6.21 -14.43
CA LYS A 198 -50.49 6.24 -15.53
C LYS A 198 -49.78 7.59 -15.70
N ASN A 199 -50.12 8.61 -14.89
CA ASN A 199 -49.65 9.99 -15.03
C ASN A 199 -48.77 10.48 -13.86
N LYS A 200 -48.33 9.61 -12.93
CA LYS A 200 -47.34 9.97 -11.92
C LYS A 200 -46.02 9.27 -12.19
N ALA A 201 -44.96 10.07 -12.30
CA ALA A 201 -43.59 9.63 -12.52
C ALA A 201 -43.24 8.49 -11.55
N GLN A 202 -42.79 7.35 -12.08
CA GLN A 202 -42.12 6.33 -11.28
C GLN A 202 -40.99 6.99 -10.48
N SER A 203 -40.78 6.58 -9.22
CA SER A 203 -39.63 7.06 -8.44
C SER A 203 -38.33 6.66 -9.17
N GLN A 204 -37.65 7.62 -9.79
CA GLN A 204 -36.42 7.42 -10.58
C GLN A 204 -35.15 7.32 -9.71
N LEU A 205 -35.31 7.02 -8.42
CA LEU A 205 -34.20 6.95 -7.46
C LEU A 205 -33.97 5.51 -7.01
N ILE A 206 -32.73 5.22 -6.67
CA ILE A 206 -32.35 3.99 -5.97
C ILE A 206 -32.84 4.07 -4.52
N LEU A 207 -33.23 2.93 -3.93
CA LEU A 207 -33.47 2.82 -2.49
C LEU A 207 -32.14 2.81 -1.71
N GLY A 208 -31.11 2.23 -2.33
CA GLY A 208 -29.78 2.05 -1.76
C GLY A 208 -28.99 1.02 -2.56
N VAL A 209 -27.84 0.63 -2.03
CA VAL A 209 -26.94 -0.37 -2.62
C VAL A 209 -26.78 -1.50 -1.60
N MET A 210 -26.96 -2.74 -2.06
CA MET A 210 -26.60 -3.93 -1.28
C MET A 210 -25.16 -4.30 -1.58
N ALA A 211 -24.45 -4.74 -0.54
CA ALA A 211 -23.02 -5.02 -0.58
C ALA A 211 -22.73 -6.33 0.17
N ILE A 212 -21.73 -7.07 -0.32
CA ILE A 212 -21.13 -8.20 0.38
C ILE A 212 -19.61 -8.12 0.28
N ASP A 213 -18.96 -8.26 1.42
CA ASP A 213 -17.50 -8.18 1.51
C ASP A 213 -16.86 -9.56 1.36
N VAL A 214 -15.73 -9.58 0.66
CA VAL A 214 -14.85 -10.73 0.52
C VAL A 214 -13.47 -10.31 1.00
N SER A 215 -12.97 -10.99 2.03
CA SER A 215 -11.61 -10.78 2.52
C SER A 215 -10.58 -11.29 1.52
N LEU A 216 -9.48 -10.55 1.35
CA LEU A 216 -8.36 -11.02 0.54
C LEU A 216 -7.74 -12.31 1.10
N ASP A 217 -7.86 -12.57 2.40
CA ASP A 217 -7.35 -13.80 2.99
C ASP A 217 -8.16 -15.03 2.58
N ASP A 218 -9.47 -14.88 2.31
CA ASP A 218 -10.28 -15.94 1.74
C ASP A 218 -9.91 -16.21 0.28
N ILE A 219 -9.56 -15.17 -0.49
CA ILE A 219 -9.03 -15.33 -1.85
C ILE A 219 -7.66 -16.04 -1.81
N LYS A 220 -6.77 -15.65 -0.89
CA LYS A 220 -5.45 -16.29 -0.71
C LYS A 220 -5.55 -17.78 -0.38
N ARG A 221 -6.60 -18.21 0.35
CA ARG A 221 -6.86 -19.64 0.64
C ARG A 221 -7.18 -20.45 -0.61
N LEU A 222 -7.75 -19.83 -1.64
CA LEU A 222 -8.03 -20.48 -2.93
C LEU A 222 -6.78 -20.61 -3.81
N THR A 223 -5.71 -19.87 -3.50
CA THR A 223 -4.44 -19.89 -4.23
C THR A 223 -3.35 -20.60 -3.43
N PRO A 224 -3.14 -21.92 -3.61
CA PRO A 224 -2.16 -22.67 -2.83
C PRO A 224 -0.73 -22.23 -3.20
N HIS A 225 -0.01 -21.67 -2.23
CA HIS A 225 1.34 -21.13 -2.44
C HIS A 225 2.45 -22.10 -2.03
N TYR A 226 2.20 -23.00 -1.08
CA TYR A 226 3.21 -23.95 -0.58
C TYR A 226 3.66 -25.01 -1.60
N THR A 227 2.91 -25.23 -2.68
CA THR A 227 3.28 -26.17 -3.75
C THR A 227 4.11 -25.50 -4.85
N LEU A 228 4.03 -24.17 -4.98
CA LEU A 228 4.75 -23.41 -6.00
C LEU A 228 6.21 -23.13 -5.63
N GLY A 229 6.56 -23.34 -4.36
CA GLY A 229 7.82 -22.92 -3.78
C GLY A 229 7.85 -21.42 -3.42
N PRO A 230 8.96 -20.96 -2.81
CA PRO A 230 9.05 -19.63 -2.18
C PRO A 230 9.04 -18.46 -3.16
N ASN A 231 9.50 -18.73 -4.37
CA ASN A 231 9.69 -17.77 -5.44
C ASN A 231 8.51 -17.78 -6.42
N GLY A 232 7.64 -18.80 -6.37
CA GLY A 232 6.42 -18.84 -7.15
C GLY A 232 5.27 -18.12 -6.45
N TYR A 233 4.48 -17.35 -7.18
CA TYR A 233 3.35 -16.62 -6.61
C TYR A 233 2.24 -16.38 -7.63
N TYR A 234 1.04 -16.20 -7.11
CA TYR A 234 -0.10 -15.70 -7.89
C TYR A 234 -0.18 -14.19 -7.77
N PHE A 235 -0.61 -13.56 -8.85
CA PHE A 235 -1.10 -12.19 -8.79
C PHE A 235 -2.37 -12.05 -9.61
N ALA A 236 -3.23 -11.12 -9.22
CA ALA A 236 -4.46 -10.83 -9.94
C ALA A 236 -4.55 -9.33 -10.20
N ILE A 237 -5.03 -8.96 -11.38
CA ILE A 237 -5.17 -7.56 -11.77
C ILE A 237 -6.59 -7.25 -12.24
N ASP A 238 -6.91 -5.97 -12.07
CA ASP A 238 -8.14 -5.33 -12.47
C ASP A 238 -8.01 -4.79 -13.91
N PRO A 239 -9.11 -4.43 -14.60
CA PRO A 239 -9.03 -3.81 -15.94
C PRO A 239 -8.36 -2.42 -15.94
N ASN A 240 -8.16 -1.83 -14.76
CA ASN A 240 -7.34 -0.64 -14.55
C ASN A 240 -5.84 -0.95 -14.36
N GLY A 241 -5.48 -2.22 -14.20
CA GLY A 241 -4.12 -2.71 -13.93
C GLY A 241 -3.72 -2.70 -12.45
N TYR A 242 -4.62 -2.29 -11.54
CA TYR A 242 -4.39 -2.39 -10.11
C TYR A 242 -4.34 -3.86 -9.67
N VAL A 243 -3.50 -4.15 -8.67
CA VAL A 243 -3.34 -5.51 -8.14
C VAL A 243 -4.38 -5.80 -7.06
N LEU A 244 -5.15 -6.86 -7.27
CA LEU A 244 -6.05 -7.43 -6.27
C LEU A 244 -5.29 -8.35 -5.30
N LEU A 245 -4.38 -9.16 -5.86
CA LEU A 245 -3.56 -10.12 -5.13
C LEU A 245 -2.11 -9.93 -5.57
N HIS A 246 -1.19 -9.71 -4.62
CA HIS A 246 0.24 -9.68 -4.88
C HIS A 246 1.04 -9.84 -3.57
N PRO A 247 2.21 -10.51 -3.55
CA PRO A 247 3.03 -10.63 -2.34
C PRO A 247 3.49 -9.28 -1.76
N ASN A 248 3.71 -8.28 -2.61
CA ASN A 248 4.11 -6.93 -2.21
C ASN A 248 2.93 -6.03 -1.81
N LEU A 249 1.68 -6.49 -1.90
CA LEU A 249 0.54 -5.73 -1.43
C LEU A 249 0.42 -5.86 0.09
N GLN A 250 0.71 -4.78 0.81
CA GLN A 250 0.64 -4.75 2.28
C GLN A 250 -0.62 -4.04 2.78
N PRO A 251 -1.20 -4.49 3.92
CA PRO A 251 -2.24 -3.73 4.60
C PRO A 251 -1.64 -2.42 5.12
N LYS A 252 -2.34 -1.30 4.90
CA LYS A 252 -1.97 -0.02 5.50
C LYS A 252 -2.63 0.05 6.88
N ASP A 253 -1.84 0.25 7.94
CA ASP A 253 -2.35 0.47 9.32
C ASP A 253 -3.05 1.83 9.52
N LEU A 254 -3.46 2.49 8.44
CA LEU A 254 -4.14 3.78 8.52
C LEU A 254 -5.65 3.58 8.42
N LYS A 255 -6.38 4.17 9.39
CA LYS A 255 -7.83 4.47 9.33
C LYS A 255 -8.18 5.45 8.19
N SER A 256 -7.64 5.24 6.98
CA SER A 256 -7.87 6.09 5.81
C SER A 256 -9.06 5.56 5.01
N GLN A 257 -9.93 6.48 4.56
CA GLN A 257 -11.04 6.16 3.66
C GLN A 257 -10.60 5.95 2.21
N GLU A 258 -9.33 6.17 1.89
CA GLU A 258 -8.81 6.01 0.53
C GLU A 258 -8.55 4.52 0.21
N PRO A 259 -8.93 4.05 -1.00
CA PRO A 259 -8.66 2.67 -1.41
C PRO A 259 -7.16 2.42 -1.61
N VAL A 260 -6.75 1.17 -1.41
CA VAL A 260 -5.36 0.72 -1.58
C VAL A 260 -5.14 0.36 -3.05
N THR A 261 -4.92 1.38 -3.88
CA THR A 261 -4.69 1.24 -5.33
C THR A 261 -3.19 1.15 -5.64
N LEU A 262 -2.64 -0.06 -5.51
CA LEU A 262 -1.29 -0.38 -5.98
C LEU A 262 -1.37 -0.93 -7.40
N ASP A 263 -0.53 -0.42 -8.29
CA ASP A 263 -0.46 -0.86 -9.68
C ASP A 263 0.54 -2.02 -9.85
N PHE A 264 0.34 -2.94 -10.79
CA PHE A 264 1.27 -4.06 -11.07
C PHE A 264 2.69 -3.58 -11.39
N LEU A 265 2.81 -2.53 -12.21
CA LEU A 265 4.10 -1.94 -12.57
C LEU A 265 4.74 -1.13 -11.43
N ASP A 266 3.99 -0.87 -10.35
CA ASP A 266 4.52 -0.25 -9.14
C ASP A 266 4.84 -1.31 -8.07
N ALA A 267 4.15 -2.46 -8.11
CA ALA A 267 4.37 -3.59 -7.22
C ALA A 267 5.62 -4.40 -7.58
N GLU A 268 5.98 -4.43 -8.87
CA GLU A 268 7.19 -5.05 -9.40
C GLU A 268 8.06 -4.04 -10.15
N LEU A 269 9.32 -4.40 -10.43
CA LEU A 269 10.17 -3.61 -11.33
C LEU A 269 9.57 -3.56 -12.73
N GLU A 270 9.40 -2.34 -13.24
CA GLU A 270 8.87 -2.05 -14.59
C GLU A 270 9.84 -2.56 -15.67
N ASP A 271 9.27 -3.24 -16.67
CA ASP A 271 9.96 -3.81 -17.83
C ASP A 271 8.99 -3.72 -19.02
N GLU A 272 9.50 -3.47 -20.23
CA GLU A 272 8.71 -3.41 -21.46
C GLU A 272 7.89 -4.70 -21.64
N VAL A 273 8.48 -5.85 -21.33
CA VAL A 273 7.80 -7.15 -21.41
C VAL A 273 6.64 -7.24 -20.41
N LYS A 274 6.79 -6.67 -19.22
CA LYS A 274 5.72 -6.64 -18.20
C LYS A 274 4.60 -5.67 -18.56
N VAL A 275 4.90 -4.58 -19.25
CA VAL A 275 3.89 -3.67 -19.81
C VAL A 275 3.03 -4.39 -20.84
N GLU A 276 3.63 -5.22 -21.69
CA GLU A 276 2.91 -6.06 -22.66
C GLU A 276 2.02 -7.11 -21.96
N ILE A 277 2.57 -7.83 -20.96
CA ILE A 277 1.82 -8.83 -20.17
C ILE A 277 0.60 -8.16 -19.52
N ARG A 278 0.82 -7.03 -18.85
CA ARG A 278 -0.26 -6.25 -18.24
C ARG A 278 -1.34 -5.88 -19.24
N SER A 279 -0.95 -5.37 -20.40
CA SER A 279 -1.91 -4.93 -21.43
C SER A 279 -2.73 -6.11 -21.96
N SER A 280 -2.08 -7.26 -22.21
CA SER A 280 -2.74 -8.50 -22.62
C SER A 280 -3.72 -9.03 -21.56
N MET A 281 -3.35 -8.96 -20.28
CA MET A 281 -4.22 -9.33 -19.16
C MET A 281 -5.43 -8.40 -19.02
N ILE A 282 -5.26 -7.08 -19.21
CA ILE A 282 -6.36 -6.09 -19.22
C ILE A 282 -7.34 -6.36 -20.37
N ASP A 283 -6.82 -6.78 -21.52
CA ASP A 283 -7.63 -7.18 -22.68
C ASP A 283 -8.24 -8.59 -22.55
N ALA A 284 -8.10 -9.24 -21.39
CA ALA A 284 -8.64 -10.55 -21.04
C ALA A 284 -8.16 -11.70 -21.97
N GLN A 285 -6.90 -11.62 -22.43
CA GLN A 285 -6.28 -12.68 -23.22
C GLN A 285 -5.65 -13.75 -22.31
N ASN A 286 -5.40 -14.93 -22.87
CA ASN A 286 -4.70 -16.04 -22.22
C ASN A 286 -3.39 -16.32 -22.96
N ASP A 287 -2.27 -16.20 -22.26
CA ASP A 287 -0.96 -16.49 -22.85
C ASP A 287 0.06 -16.85 -21.75
N GLN A 288 1.26 -17.24 -22.19
CA GLN A 288 2.41 -17.52 -21.35
C GLN A 288 3.67 -16.87 -21.93
N LYS A 289 4.52 -16.32 -21.07
CA LYS A 289 5.76 -15.68 -21.48
C LYS A 289 6.89 -16.01 -20.51
N ARG A 290 7.98 -16.53 -21.07
CA ARG A 290 9.22 -16.83 -20.33
C ARG A 290 10.29 -15.83 -20.73
N PHE A 291 10.82 -15.09 -19.76
CA PHE A 291 11.87 -14.09 -19.99
C PHE A 291 12.70 -13.89 -18.73
N GLN A 292 13.85 -13.24 -18.89
CA GLN A 292 14.73 -12.90 -17.78
C GLN A 292 14.33 -11.53 -17.24
N THR A 293 13.98 -11.47 -15.95
CA THR A 293 13.56 -10.24 -15.27
C THR A 293 14.45 -9.98 -14.06
N LEU A 294 14.53 -8.70 -13.69
CA LEU A 294 15.05 -8.25 -12.41
C LEU A 294 13.98 -8.44 -11.34
N MET A 295 14.39 -8.90 -10.16
CA MET A 295 13.50 -9.12 -9.02
C MET A 295 14.08 -8.44 -7.79
N THR A 296 13.24 -7.69 -7.10
CA THR A 296 13.60 -7.10 -5.82
C THR A 296 13.59 -8.17 -4.73
N SER A 297 14.62 -8.13 -3.88
CA SER A 297 14.69 -8.96 -2.69
C SER A 297 13.64 -8.52 -1.65
N GLN A 298 13.23 -9.43 -0.77
CA GLN A 298 12.23 -9.18 0.28
C GLN A 298 12.62 -8.03 1.23
N ASP A 299 13.92 -7.89 1.49
CA ASP A 299 14.50 -6.82 2.31
C ASP A 299 14.74 -5.51 1.54
N LYS A 300 14.36 -5.46 0.25
CA LYS A 300 14.48 -4.30 -0.64
C LYS A 300 15.92 -3.78 -0.84
N ARG A 301 16.94 -4.57 -0.50
CA ARG A 301 18.36 -4.19 -0.60
C ARG A 301 19.05 -4.69 -1.86
N TYR A 302 18.63 -5.84 -2.37
CA TYR A 302 19.26 -6.50 -3.50
C TYR A 302 18.29 -6.61 -4.68
N ILE A 303 18.86 -6.67 -5.88
CA ILE A 303 18.15 -7.06 -7.10
C ILE A 303 18.86 -8.28 -7.68
N ASP A 304 18.11 -9.37 -7.84
CA ASP A 304 18.60 -10.58 -8.48
C ASP A 304 18.03 -10.72 -9.90
N ARG A 305 18.80 -11.34 -10.79
CA ARG A 305 18.37 -11.66 -12.16
C ARG A 305 17.86 -13.10 -12.20
N GLY A 306 16.59 -13.28 -12.53
CA GLY A 306 15.96 -14.61 -12.60
C GLY A 306 15.22 -14.82 -13.92
N ILE A 307 15.22 -16.05 -14.42
CA ILE A 307 14.33 -16.45 -15.51
C ILE A 307 12.99 -16.83 -14.90
N ARG A 308 11.92 -16.17 -15.35
CA ARG A 308 10.56 -16.37 -14.86
C ARG A 308 9.61 -16.64 -16.01
N THR A 309 8.69 -17.56 -15.76
CA THR A 309 7.58 -17.86 -16.65
C THR A 309 6.31 -17.28 -16.04
N TYR A 310 5.72 -16.32 -16.73
CA TYR A 310 4.44 -15.71 -16.40
C TYR A 310 3.36 -16.38 -17.25
N THR A 311 2.31 -16.88 -16.61
CA THR A 311 1.14 -17.46 -17.30
C THR A 311 -0.11 -16.78 -16.77
N TRP A 312 -0.99 -16.31 -17.64
CA TRP A 312 -2.20 -15.58 -17.23
C TRP A 312 -3.46 -16.05 -17.93
N THR A 313 -4.59 -15.88 -17.25
CA THR A 313 -5.92 -16.24 -17.73
C THR A 313 -6.98 -15.29 -17.14
N PRO A 314 -8.02 -14.92 -17.90
CA PRO A 314 -9.16 -14.19 -17.33
C PRO A 314 -9.95 -15.07 -16.36
N VAL A 315 -10.52 -14.48 -15.32
CA VAL A 315 -11.44 -15.14 -14.39
C VAL A 315 -12.86 -15.04 -14.96
N ASN A 316 -13.48 -16.20 -15.19
CA ASN A 316 -14.80 -16.24 -15.81
C ASN A 316 -15.84 -15.47 -14.99
N LYS A 317 -16.68 -14.67 -15.68
CA LYS A 317 -17.78 -13.85 -15.13
C LYS A 317 -17.36 -12.63 -14.30
N THR A 318 -16.07 -12.35 -14.19
CA THR A 318 -15.56 -11.11 -13.59
C THR A 318 -14.64 -10.39 -14.57
N ASN A 319 -14.22 -9.17 -14.22
CA ASN A 319 -13.27 -8.39 -15.02
C ASN A 319 -11.82 -8.60 -14.58
N TYR A 320 -11.57 -9.53 -13.65
CA TYR A 320 -10.23 -9.80 -13.14
C TYR A 320 -9.49 -10.78 -14.04
N SER A 321 -8.18 -10.58 -14.16
CA SER A 321 -7.27 -11.55 -14.75
C SER A 321 -6.31 -12.08 -13.69
N LEU A 322 -6.12 -13.39 -13.65
CA LEU A 322 -5.24 -14.07 -12.71
C LEU A 322 -4.01 -14.60 -13.44
N ALA A 323 -2.85 -14.36 -12.84
CA ALA A 323 -1.57 -14.81 -13.33
C ALA A 323 -0.81 -15.61 -12.28
N LEU A 324 0.08 -16.45 -12.77
CA LEU A 324 0.99 -17.29 -12.00
C LEU A 324 2.41 -17.05 -12.50
N VAL A 325 3.32 -16.74 -11.58
CA VAL A 325 4.75 -16.57 -11.84
C VAL A 325 5.49 -17.77 -11.27
N LEU A 326 6.26 -18.46 -12.10
CA LEU A 326 7.11 -19.56 -11.66
C LEU A 326 8.54 -19.44 -12.18
N PRO A 327 9.55 -19.71 -11.33
CA PRO A 327 10.90 -20.01 -11.80
C PRO A 327 10.99 -21.42 -12.43
N ASP A 328 11.97 -21.63 -13.31
CA ASP A 328 12.11 -22.89 -14.05
C ASP A 328 12.30 -24.14 -13.13
N TYR A 329 12.92 -23.97 -11.96
CA TYR A 329 13.18 -25.06 -11.02
C TYR A 329 11.96 -25.43 -10.14
N SER A 330 10.86 -24.66 -10.19
CA SER A 330 9.65 -24.90 -9.38
C SER A 330 8.49 -25.49 -10.18
N VAL A 331 8.74 -25.94 -11.42
CA VAL A 331 7.74 -26.64 -12.24
C VAL A 331 7.36 -27.98 -11.61
N SER A 332 8.27 -28.59 -10.85
CA SER A 332 8.06 -29.81 -10.08
C SER A 332 8.21 -29.55 -8.58
N TYR A 333 7.41 -30.24 -7.77
CA TYR A 333 7.46 -30.17 -6.31
C TYR A 333 7.47 -31.57 -5.69
N ILE A 334 7.91 -31.67 -4.43
CA ILE A 334 7.96 -32.93 -3.71
C ILE A 334 6.67 -33.10 -2.91
N LYS A 335 5.95 -34.19 -3.19
CA LYS A 335 4.80 -34.63 -2.41
C LYS A 335 5.18 -35.79 -1.50
N ALA A 336 5.06 -35.59 -0.19
CA ALA A 336 5.35 -36.62 0.80
C ALA A 336 4.16 -37.59 0.94
N ASN A 337 4.41 -38.89 0.77
CA ASN A 337 3.42 -39.96 0.97
C ASN A 337 3.88 -40.92 2.10
N ILE A 338 4.08 -40.38 3.31
CA ILE A 338 4.64 -41.11 4.46
C ILE A 338 3.54 -41.89 5.22
N VAL A 339 2.67 -42.58 4.49
CA VAL A 339 1.59 -43.45 5.02
C VAL A 339 0.35 -42.70 5.54
N ASP A 340 -0.82 -43.36 5.45
CA ASP A 340 -2.17 -42.78 5.63
C ASP A 340 -2.51 -42.33 7.07
N ILE A 341 -1.72 -42.70 8.09
CA ILE A 341 -2.03 -42.43 9.51
C ILE A 341 -0.82 -41.79 10.22
N ILE A 342 -1.02 -40.64 10.87
CA ILE A 342 0.05 -39.89 11.58
C ILE A 342 0.71 -40.69 12.71
N THR A 343 0.05 -41.69 13.29
CA THR A 343 0.70 -42.59 14.26
C THR A 343 1.85 -43.40 13.65
N GLN A 344 1.78 -43.71 12.36
CA GLN A 344 2.87 -44.37 11.63
C GLN A 344 3.95 -43.37 11.22
N ALA A 345 3.57 -42.11 10.96
CA ALA A 345 4.52 -41.02 10.75
C ALA A 345 5.29 -40.67 12.03
N LYS A 346 4.67 -40.77 13.22
CA LYS A 346 5.35 -40.65 14.52
C LYS A 346 6.38 -41.75 14.73
N SER A 347 6.06 -42.99 14.36
CA SER A 347 6.99 -44.12 14.46
C SER A 347 7.99 -44.19 13.30
N TRP A 348 8.11 -43.13 12.49
CA TRP A 348 9.10 -43.11 11.41
C TRP A 348 10.49 -42.89 12.02
N ASN A 349 11.36 -43.87 11.83
CA ASN A 349 12.72 -43.83 12.35
C ASN A 349 13.58 -42.89 11.53
N VAL A 350 14.46 -42.12 12.20
CA VAL A 350 15.41 -41.21 11.55
C VAL A 350 16.39 -41.95 10.61
N SER A 351 16.69 -43.22 10.90
CA SER A 351 17.51 -44.10 10.06
C SER A 351 17.10 -45.56 10.23
N GLU A 352 17.36 -46.43 9.26
CA GLU A 352 17.07 -47.88 9.33
C GLU A 352 17.72 -48.58 10.55
N ASN A 353 18.74 -47.96 11.17
CA ASN A 353 19.54 -48.54 12.26
C ASN A 353 19.34 -47.85 13.63
N SER A 354 18.41 -46.90 13.77
CA SER A 354 18.16 -46.18 15.03
C SER A 354 16.73 -46.41 15.54
N GLU A 355 16.56 -46.63 16.84
CA GLU A 355 15.24 -46.72 17.51
C GLU A 355 14.60 -45.33 17.74
N GLU A 356 15.34 -44.24 17.48
CA GLU A 356 14.87 -42.87 17.65
C GLU A 356 13.93 -42.41 16.53
N THR A 357 12.82 -41.79 16.92
CA THR A 357 11.78 -41.33 16.00
C THR A 357 12.05 -39.91 15.49
N VAL A 358 11.56 -39.62 14.28
CA VAL A 358 11.66 -38.26 13.69
C VAL A 358 10.91 -37.23 14.54
N PHE A 359 9.81 -37.63 15.17
CA PHE A 359 9.02 -36.75 16.02
C PHE A 359 9.79 -36.33 17.28
N GLU A 360 10.49 -37.26 17.94
CA GLU A 360 11.37 -36.96 19.10
C GLU A 360 12.46 -35.93 18.77
N SER A 361 12.94 -35.89 17.51
CA SER A 361 13.96 -34.94 17.07
C SER A 361 13.50 -33.47 17.06
N LEU A 362 12.19 -33.21 17.15
CA LEU A 362 11.60 -31.87 17.23
C LEU A 362 11.47 -31.37 18.67
N HIS A 363 11.59 -32.24 19.67
CA HIS A 363 11.46 -31.84 21.07
C HIS A 363 12.64 -31.00 21.54
N LEU A 364 12.35 -30.01 22.38
CA LEU A 364 13.33 -29.08 22.96
C LEU A 364 14.47 -29.80 23.71
N GLU A 365 14.17 -30.93 24.35
CA GLU A 365 15.13 -31.70 25.14
C GLU A 365 16.28 -32.27 24.31
N HIS A 366 16.03 -32.56 23.03
CA HIS A 366 17.02 -33.17 22.13
C HIS A 366 17.78 -32.15 21.27
N PHE A 367 17.65 -30.85 21.56
CA PHE A 367 18.31 -29.78 20.78
C PHE A 367 19.84 -29.80 20.88
N GLU A 368 20.41 -30.36 21.95
CA GLU A 368 21.87 -30.50 22.06
C GLU A 368 22.43 -31.44 20.99
N GLU A 369 21.70 -32.51 20.68
CA GLU A 369 22.11 -33.52 19.70
C GLU A 369 21.76 -33.13 18.27
N TYR A 370 20.56 -32.55 18.10
CA TYR A 370 19.95 -32.29 16.79
C TYR A 370 20.02 -30.83 16.32
N GLY A 371 20.51 -29.94 17.18
CA GLY A 371 20.49 -28.49 16.95
C GLY A 371 19.16 -27.85 17.31
N HIS A 372 19.17 -26.51 17.40
CA HIS A 372 17.98 -25.72 17.64
C HIS A 372 17.06 -25.76 16.41
N THR A 373 15.83 -26.24 16.58
CA THR A 373 14.86 -26.42 15.49
C THR A 373 13.75 -25.39 15.58
N LEU A 374 13.44 -24.74 14.45
CA LEU A 374 12.31 -23.83 14.28
C LEU A 374 11.36 -24.39 13.23
N ILE A 375 10.06 -24.17 13.44
CA ILE A 375 9.01 -24.54 12.49
C ILE A 375 8.31 -23.27 12.01
N ALA A 376 8.07 -23.22 10.70
CA ALA A 376 7.33 -22.17 10.05
C ALA A 376 5.86 -22.13 10.54
N PRO A 377 5.34 -20.95 10.95
CA PRO A 377 3.98 -20.79 11.47
C PRO A 377 2.92 -20.83 10.36
N ARG A 378 2.73 -22.02 9.78
CA ARG A 378 1.73 -22.30 8.74
C ARG A 378 0.42 -22.78 9.36
N VAL A 379 -0.68 -22.66 8.62
CA VAL A 379 -1.99 -23.20 9.02
C VAL A 379 -1.99 -24.72 8.77
N TYR A 380 -1.36 -25.48 9.67
CA TYR A 380 -1.35 -26.95 9.62
C TYR A 380 -2.74 -27.52 9.96
N CYS A 381 -3.41 -26.93 10.95
CA CYS A 381 -4.74 -27.29 11.42
C CYS A 381 -5.52 -26.02 11.76
N SER A 382 -6.84 -26.02 11.56
CA SER A 382 -7.69 -24.83 11.81
C SER A 382 -7.70 -24.36 13.27
N ASP A 383 -7.50 -25.27 14.22
CA ASP A 383 -7.57 -24.98 15.66
C ASP A 383 -6.24 -24.44 16.22
N LEU A 384 -5.13 -24.72 15.54
CA LEU A 384 -3.80 -24.25 15.92
C LEU A 384 -3.63 -22.80 15.46
N LYS A 385 -4.01 -21.85 16.31
CA LYS A 385 -3.87 -20.43 16.00
C LYS A 385 -2.42 -19.99 16.17
N VAL A 386 -1.91 -19.27 15.17
CA VAL A 386 -0.63 -18.56 15.23
C VAL A 386 -0.81 -17.35 16.16
N GLN A 387 -0.72 -17.57 17.48
CA GLN A 387 -1.06 -16.56 18.50
C GLN A 387 0.14 -15.78 19.04
N SER A 388 1.38 -16.13 18.69
CA SER A 388 2.55 -15.39 19.15
C SER A 388 3.72 -15.41 18.16
N ASP A 389 4.48 -14.31 18.12
CA ASP A 389 5.78 -14.21 17.43
C ASP A 389 6.88 -15.05 18.12
N ASN A 390 6.55 -15.74 19.22
CA ASN A 390 7.50 -16.54 19.95
C ASN A 390 7.62 -17.94 19.33
N HIS A 391 8.66 -18.13 18.53
CA HIS A 391 8.87 -19.35 17.74
C HIS A 391 8.91 -20.65 18.58
N THR A 392 9.42 -20.59 19.81
CA THR A 392 9.51 -21.78 20.68
C THR A 392 8.15 -22.20 21.22
N GLN A 393 7.25 -21.24 21.47
CA GLN A 393 5.89 -21.51 21.92
C GLN A 393 5.07 -22.18 20.81
N PHE A 394 5.19 -21.69 19.56
CA PHE A 394 4.51 -22.31 18.44
C PHE A 394 4.95 -23.77 18.22
N LEU A 395 6.24 -24.05 18.38
CA LEU A 395 6.77 -25.41 18.30
C LEU A 395 6.18 -26.32 19.39
N THR A 396 6.14 -25.85 20.64
CA THR A 396 5.56 -26.65 21.74
C THR A 396 4.07 -26.91 21.53
N ASP A 397 3.32 -25.89 21.11
CA ASP A 397 1.89 -26.00 20.85
C ASP A 397 1.62 -27.00 19.71
N PHE A 398 2.47 -26.99 18.67
CA PHE A 398 2.38 -27.94 17.56
C PHE A 398 2.65 -29.39 18.00
N ILE A 399 3.69 -29.61 18.79
CA ILE A 399 4.05 -30.94 19.32
C ILE A 399 2.92 -31.46 20.22
N GLU A 400 2.46 -30.65 21.18
CA GLU A 400 1.37 -31.00 22.08
C GLU A 400 0.09 -31.32 21.31
N TYR A 401 -0.25 -30.52 20.29
CA TYR A 401 -1.45 -30.75 19.47
C TYR A 401 -1.39 -32.10 18.77
N ILE A 402 -0.25 -32.44 18.16
CA ILE A 402 -0.05 -33.73 17.48
C ILE A 402 -0.02 -34.90 18.48
N ASP A 403 0.42 -34.69 19.71
CA ASP A 403 0.38 -35.69 20.79
C ASP A 403 -1.02 -35.98 21.31
N ILE A 404 -1.84 -34.95 21.51
CA ILE A 404 -3.20 -35.10 22.03
C ILE A 404 -4.16 -35.64 20.96
N HIS A 405 -4.07 -35.12 19.73
CA HIS A 405 -5.02 -35.43 18.67
C HIS A 405 -4.43 -36.43 17.68
N THR A 406 -4.95 -37.66 17.69
CA THR A 406 -4.71 -38.61 16.59
C THR A 406 -5.61 -38.22 15.41
N PRO A 407 -5.05 -37.77 14.27
CA PRO A 407 -5.75 -36.96 13.27
C PRO A 407 -6.52 -37.79 12.24
N ASN A 408 -7.21 -38.85 12.69
CA ASN A 408 -8.15 -39.59 11.83
C ASN A 408 -9.52 -38.89 11.70
N ASN A 409 -9.76 -37.79 12.41
CA ASN A 409 -10.99 -36.99 12.36
C ASN A 409 -10.72 -35.51 12.70
N SER A 410 -9.81 -34.82 11.99
CA SER A 410 -9.49 -33.41 12.28
C SER A 410 -9.42 -32.51 11.04
N PRO A 411 -9.73 -31.20 11.18
CA PRO A 411 -9.63 -30.19 10.13
C PRO A 411 -8.17 -29.79 9.85
N CYS A 412 -7.31 -30.77 9.55
CA CYS A 412 -5.87 -30.60 9.34
C CYS A 412 -5.46 -30.90 7.90
N ASN A 413 -4.48 -30.15 7.38
CA ASN A 413 -3.90 -30.40 6.07
C ASN A 413 -2.75 -31.42 6.17
N MET A 414 -3.08 -32.67 5.86
CA MET A 414 -2.16 -33.81 5.93
C MET A 414 -0.95 -33.67 4.99
N GLU A 415 -1.10 -33.02 3.83
CA GLU A 415 0.00 -32.86 2.87
C GLU A 415 1.10 -31.97 3.43
N LEU A 416 0.74 -30.89 4.13
CA LEU A 416 1.70 -29.99 4.78
C LEU A 416 2.41 -30.66 5.96
N ILE A 417 1.67 -31.40 6.79
CA ILE A 417 2.24 -32.09 7.95
C ILE A 417 3.20 -33.19 7.50
N ASN A 418 2.80 -34.01 6.52
CA ASN A 418 3.65 -35.06 5.98
C ASN A 418 4.93 -34.50 5.36
N ARG A 419 4.83 -33.36 4.66
CA ARG A 419 5.99 -32.67 4.09
C ARG A 419 6.94 -32.16 5.17
N LEU A 420 6.41 -31.57 6.24
CA LEU A 420 7.19 -31.10 7.39
C LEU A 420 7.93 -32.26 8.08
N LEU A 421 7.25 -33.38 8.32
CA LEU A 421 7.85 -34.56 8.96
C LEU A 421 8.94 -35.20 8.10
N LEU A 422 8.75 -35.27 6.78
CA LEU A 422 9.79 -35.70 5.84
C LEU A 422 11.06 -34.85 5.99
N ASP A 423 10.89 -33.54 5.92
CA ASP A 423 12.00 -32.59 5.97
C ASP A 423 12.66 -32.58 7.36
N ALA A 424 11.89 -32.78 8.43
CA ALA A 424 12.40 -32.96 9.79
C ALA A 424 13.31 -34.19 9.89
N GLY A 425 12.93 -35.33 9.32
CA GLY A 425 13.74 -36.55 9.33
C GLY A 425 15.07 -36.38 8.59
N ILE A 426 15.03 -35.80 7.38
CA ILE A 426 16.23 -35.54 6.57
C ILE A 426 17.19 -34.59 7.30
N THR A 427 16.66 -33.51 7.87
CA THR A 427 17.48 -32.52 8.59
C THR A 427 18.02 -33.06 9.92
N ALA A 428 17.36 -34.04 10.54
CA ALA A 428 17.85 -34.73 11.74
C ALA A 428 19.11 -35.54 11.44
N GLU A 429 19.10 -36.32 10.35
CA GLU A 429 20.27 -37.11 9.93
C GLU A 429 21.48 -36.20 9.64
N LEU A 430 21.23 -35.06 8.98
CA LEU A 430 22.27 -34.06 8.71
C LEU A 430 22.86 -33.46 10.00
N ALA A 431 22.03 -33.17 11.00
CA ALA A 431 22.48 -32.66 12.28
C ALA A 431 23.38 -33.68 13.02
N LYS A 432 23.03 -34.97 12.98
CA LYS A 432 23.90 -36.05 13.51
C LYS A 432 25.28 -36.06 12.83
N HIS A 433 25.32 -35.81 11.52
CA HIS A 433 26.59 -35.70 10.80
C HIS A 433 27.39 -34.46 11.22
N TRP A 434 26.74 -33.32 11.48
CA TRP A 434 27.40 -32.13 12.01
C TRP A 434 27.94 -32.32 13.41
N ASN A 435 27.24 -33.08 14.27
CA ASN A 435 27.72 -33.39 15.61
C ASN A 435 29.05 -34.18 15.59
N LYS A 436 29.21 -35.09 14.62
CA LYS A 436 30.49 -35.81 14.41
C LYS A 436 31.62 -34.91 13.93
N GLN A 437 31.31 -33.78 13.28
CA GLN A 437 32.30 -32.84 12.75
C GLN A 437 32.51 -31.68 13.73
N LYS A 438 33.65 -31.66 14.44
CA LYS A 438 34.04 -30.49 15.25
C LYS A 438 33.95 -29.20 14.41
N LEU A 439 33.29 -28.19 14.97
CA LEU A 439 33.24 -26.85 14.38
C LEU A 439 34.67 -26.27 14.33
N ASN A 440 35.03 -25.70 13.18
CA ASN A 440 36.24 -24.88 13.06
C ASN A 440 35.98 -23.52 13.72
N ASP A 441 36.99 -22.93 14.33
CA ASP A 441 36.90 -21.60 14.97
C ASP A 441 36.38 -20.48 14.04
N ARG A 442 36.49 -20.68 12.72
CA ARG A 442 35.98 -19.76 11.69
C ARG A 442 34.45 -19.76 11.53
N ILE A 443 33.80 -20.86 11.91
CA ILE A 443 32.36 -21.09 11.68
C ILE A 443 31.67 -21.00 13.04
N ARG A 444 30.84 -19.97 13.22
CA ARG A 444 30.03 -19.79 14.44
C ARG A 444 28.83 -20.72 14.46
N ALA A 445 28.15 -20.88 13.32
CA ALA A 445 26.98 -21.74 13.21
C ALA A 445 26.83 -22.33 11.80
N LYS A 446 26.20 -23.50 11.72
CA LYS A 446 25.71 -24.14 10.49
C LYS A 446 24.19 -24.16 10.54
N PHE A 447 23.53 -23.96 9.41
CA PHE A 447 22.08 -23.99 9.36
C PHE A 447 21.56 -24.62 8.06
N VAL A 448 20.36 -25.18 8.12
CA VAL A 448 19.58 -25.62 6.96
C VAL A 448 18.16 -25.08 7.09
N LEU A 449 17.68 -24.45 6.03
CA LEU A 449 16.28 -24.07 5.85
C LEU A 449 15.68 -24.95 4.77
N THR A 450 14.51 -25.52 5.05
CA THR A 450 13.80 -26.41 4.13
C THR A 450 12.52 -25.78 3.61
N ASP A 451 12.08 -26.25 2.45
CA ASP A 451 10.83 -25.83 1.82
C ASP A 451 9.59 -26.21 2.66
N GLY A 452 9.64 -27.33 3.39
CA GLY A 452 8.62 -27.76 4.33
C GLY A 452 8.47 -26.89 5.58
N GLY A 453 9.36 -25.92 5.79
CA GLY A 453 9.28 -24.97 6.89
C GLY A 453 10.08 -25.37 8.14
N VAL A 454 10.94 -26.39 8.06
CA VAL A 454 11.89 -26.71 9.13
C VAL A 454 13.17 -25.92 8.94
N THR A 455 13.60 -25.22 9.99
CA THR A 455 14.92 -24.58 10.07
C THR A 455 15.71 -25.20 11.22
N ARG A 456 16.90 -25.74 10.94
CA ARG A 456 17.80 -26.30 11.97
C ARG A 456 19.08 -25.49 12.05
N ILE A 457 19.52 -25.19 13.27
CA ILE A 457 20.72 -24.39 13.55
C ILE A 457 21.61 -25.15 14.53
N TYR A 458 22.89 -25.27 14.19
CA TYR A 458 23.88 -25.98 14.98
C TYR A 458 25.12 -25.09 15.22
N PRO A 459 25.62 -24.95 16.46
CA PRO A 459 25.17 -25.59 17.70
C PRO A 459 23.89 -24.94 18.27
N ALA A 460 23.24 -25.57 19.24
CA ALA A 460 21.99 -25.08 19.83
C ALA A 460 22.09 -23.66 20.42
N SER A 461 23.25 -23.30 20.97
CA SER A 461 23.53 -21.95 21.50
C SER A 461 23.47 -20.85 20.44
N ALA A 462 23.77 -21.16 19.17
CA ALA A 462 23.65 -20.20 18.08
C ALA A 462 22.20 -20.02 17.61
N GLY A 463 21.31 -20.94 17.98
CA GLY A 463 19.89 -20.89 17.65
C GLY A 463 19.12 -19.83 18.43
N SER A 464 19.47 -19.61 19.70
CA SER A 464 18.86 -18.54 20.52
C SER A 464 19.23 -17.14 20.03
N GLU A 465 20.37 -16.99 19.35
CA GLU A 465 20.82 -15.75 18.71
C GLU A 465 20.26 -15.56 17.28
N TRP A 466 19.35 -16.42 16.84
CA TRP A 466 18.82 -16.38 15.49
C TRP A 466 17.76 -15.29 15.32
N THR A 467 18.06 -14.29 14.51
CA THR A 467 17.23 -13.10 14.29
C THR A 467 16.32 -13.18 13.06
N GLU A 468 16.48 -14.19 12.21
CA GLU A 468 15.71 -14.30 10.96
C GLU A 468 14.34 -14.93 11.22
N HIS A 469 13.39 -14.66 10.33
CA HIS A 469 12.04 -15.22 10.40
C HIS A 469 12.05 -16.75 10.35
N ALA A 470 11.22 -17.41 11.17
CA ALA A 470 11.02 -18.86 11.12
C ALA A 470 10.28 -19.32 9.84
N GLU A 471 9.43 -18.47 9.27
CA GLU A 471 8.80 -18.75 7.96
C GLU A 471 9.84 -18.64 6.85
N THR A 472 10.20 -19.80 6.27
CA THR A 472 11.23 -19.88 5.23
C THR A 472 10.88 -19.07 3.99
N TYR A 473 9.59 -18.94 3.67
CA TYR A 473 9.12 -18.18 2.50
C TYR A 473 9.16 -16.66 2.71
N LYS A 474 9.36 -16.18 3.94
CA LYS A 474 9.58 -14.76 4.24
C LYS A 474 11.07 -14.40 4.32
N SER A 475 11.97 -15.38 4.36
CA SER A 475 13.41 -15.14 4.42
C SER A 475 13.96 -14.60 3.10
N SER A 476 14.67 -13.47 3.18
CA SER A 476 15.33 -12.82 2.03
C SER A 476 16.40 -13.73 1.42
N PHE A 477 17.42 -14.12 2.21
CA PHE A 477 18.55 -14.91 1.71
C PHE A 477 18.13 -16.30 1.19
N TYR A 478 17.03 -16.85 1.69
CA TYR A 478 16.47 -18.11 1.20
C TYR A 478 16.02 -17.99 -0.26
N LYS A 479 15.21 -16.97 -0.58
CA LYS A 479 14.76 -16.67 -1.96
C LYS A 479 15.94 -16.38 -2.89
N ARG A 480 16.87 -15.54 -2.44
CA ARG A 480 18.08 -15.17 -3.21
C ARG A 480 18.96 -16.37 -3.54
N SER A 481 19.12 -17.29 -2.58
CA SER A 481 19.91 -18.51 -2.76
C SER A 481 19.29 -19.49 -3.76
N LEU A 482 17.96 -19.46 -3.92
CA LEU A 482 17.28 -20.33 -4.87
C LEU A 482 17.44 -19.85 -6.32
N ASP A 483 17.41 -18.53 -6.54
CA ASP A 483 17.63 -17.96 -7.88
C ASP A 483 19.10 -18.04 -8.31
N ASN A 484 20.03 -17.96 -7.35
CA ASN A 484 21.46 -17.98 -7.62
C ASN A 484 22.08 -19.39 -7.47
N ASN A 485 22.91 -19.80 -8.42
CA ASN A 485 23.66 -21.07 -8.35
C ASN A 485 25.06 -20.93 -7.69
N ILE A 486 25.32 -19.77 -7.07
CA ILE A 486 26.58 -19.38 -6.43
C ILE A 486 26.43 -19.35 -4.91
N TYR A 487 27.54 -19.21 -4.20
CA TYR A 487 27.49 -18.92 -2.76
C TYR A 487 27.11 -17.45 -2.55
N VAL A 488 25.99 -17.21 -1.89
CA VAL A 488 25.46 -15.89 -1.60
C VAL A 488 25.90 -15.47 -0.21
N PHE A 489 26.65 -14.36 -0.15
CA PHE A 489 27.06 -13.69 1.07
C PHE A 489 26.06 -12.57 1.38
N THR A 490 25.59 -12.54 2.62
CA THR A 490 24.66 -11.53 3.11
C THR A 490 25.25 -10.87 4.35
N SER A 491 25.47 -9.56 4.26
CA SER A 491 25.84 -8.73 5.40
C SER A 491 24.61 -8.01 5.95
N SER A 492 24.42 -8.02 7.27
CA SER A 492 23.30 -7.34 7.93
C SER A 492 23.81 -6.17 8.79
N PRO A 493 23.37 -4.92 8.53
CA PRO A 493 23.78 -3.75 9.32
C PRO A 493 23.20 -3.73 10.73
N TYR A 494 22.08 -4.44 10.97
CA TYR A 494 21.36 -4.48 12.25
C TYR A 494 21.69 -5.71 13.10
N ALA A 495 22.56 -6.59 12.62
CA ALA A 495 23.04 -7.67 13.45
C ALA A 495 23.92 -7.09 14.56
N VAL A 496 23.37 -7.06 15.78
CA VAL A 496 24.10 -6.82 17.03
C VAL A 496 25.34 -7.74 17.13
N ASN A 497 25.30 -8.87 16.40
CA ASN A 497 26.35 -9.88 16.39
C ASN A 497 27.23 -9.78 15.13
N ASP A 498 28.54 -9.86 15.36
CA ASP A 498 29.61 -9.79 14.37
C ASP A 498 29.73 -11.03 13.47
N SER A 499 28.66 -11.39 12.77
CA SER A 499 28.66 -12.54 11.85
C SER A 499 28.17 -12.20 10.44
N ILE A 500 28.77 -12.88 9.46
CA ILE A 500 28.39 -12.80 8.05
C ILE A 500 27.70 -14.12 7.67
N LEU A 501 26.56 -14.03 6.99
CA LEU A 501 25.79 -15.21 6.59
C LEU A 501 26.17 -15.62 5.17
N VAL A 502 26.48 -16.90 4.99
CA VAL A 502 26.74 -17.50 3.68
C VAL A 502 25.72 -18.59 3.43
N SER A 503 25.08 -18.55 2.26
CA SER A 503 23.98 -19.46 1.92
C SER A 503 24.11 -19.96 0.48
N ARG A 504 23.60 -21.18 0.24
CA ARG A 504 23.56 -21.80 -1.08
C ARG A 504 22.39 -22.79 -1.16
N ALA A 505 21.64 -22.76 -2.25
CA ALA A 505 20.62 -23.78 -2.52
C ALA A 505 21.23 -25.15 -2.84
N MET A 506 20.55 -26.19 -2.39
CA MET A 506 20.85 -27.57 -2.75
C MET A 506 20.25 -27.87 -4.13
N ASP A 507 21.09 -28.31 -5.06
CA ASP A 507 20.65 -28.77 -6.38
C ASP A 507 20.48 -30.30 -6.34
N LEU A 508 19.24 -30.77 -6.40
CA LEU A 508 18.91 -32.20 -6.47
C LEU A 508 18.37 -32.52 -7.87
N ARG A 509 19.00 -33.48 -8.55
CA ARG A 509 18.50 -33.98 -9.84
C ARG A 509 17.88 -35.35 -9.62
N VAL A 510 16.57 -35.46 -9.84
CA VAL A 510 15.83 -36.73 -9.81
C VAL A 510 15.32 -36.97 -11.23
N ASP A 511 15.86 -37.99 -11.88
CA ASP A 511 15.62 -38.28 -13.30
C ASP A 511 15.91 -37.06 -14.22
N GLU A 512 14.86 -36.54 -14.86
CA GLU A 512 14.92 -35.37 -15.74
C GLU A 512 14.64 -34.04 -15.01
N PHE A 513 14.21 -34.09 -13.75
CA PHE A 513 13.78 -32.92 -12.99
C PHE A 513 14.90 -32.35 -12.11
N LEU A 514 15.03 -31.03 -12.11
CA LEU A 514 15.88 -30.27 -11.19
C LEU A 514 15.02 -29.72 -10.06
N LEU A 515 15.36 -30.07 -8.82
CA LEU A 515 14.68 -29.67 -7.60
C LEU A 515 15.64 -28.90 -6.69
N LYS A 516 15.13 -27.89 -6.01
CA LYS A 516 15.85 -27.14 -4.97
C LYS A 516 15.11 -27.20 -3.63
N PRO A 517 15.23 -28.31 -2.86
CA PRO A 517 14.39 -28.56 -1.69
C PRO A 517 14.81 -27.80 -0.42
N ALA A 518 16.09 -27.40 -0.33
CA ALA A 518 16.64 -26.79 0.88
C ALA A 518 17.77 -25.80 0.53
N VAL A 519 18.01 -24.88 1.45
CA VAL A 519 19.15 -23.96 1.42
C VAL A 519 19.99 -24.23 2.65
N VAL A 520 21.28 -24.51 2.41
CA VAL A 520 22.26 -24.75 3.46
C VAL A 520 23.15 -23.53 3.61
N GLY A 521 23.65 -23.29 4.82
CA GLY A 521 24.52 -22.15 5.04
C GLY A 521 25.30 -22.19 6.34
N VAL A 522 26.16 -21.19 6.48
CA VAL A 522 27.03 -21.00 7.64
C VAL A 522 27.03 -19.54 8.08
N LYS A 523 27.11 -19.31 9.38
CA LYS A 523 27.46 -18.01 9.95
C LYS A 523 28.96 -17.98 10.21
N LEU A 524 29.66 -17.10 9.53
CA LEU A 524 31.09 -16.87 9.69
C LEU A 524 31.34 -15.82 10.77
N ASP A 525 32.38 -16.04 11.56
CA ASP A 525 32.88 -15.03 12.48
C ASP A 525 33.74 -13.99 11.73
N LYS A 526 33.41 -12.69 11.87
CA LYS A 526 34.03 -11.62 11.08
C LYS A 526 35.55 -11.55 11.30
N GLN A 527 36.02 -11.62 12.55
CA GLN A 527 37.42 -11.40 12.89
C GLN A 527 38.32 -12.54 12.42
N THR A 528 37.96 -13.78 12.74
CA THR A 528 38.76 -14.96 12.35
C THR A 528 38.79 -15.18 10.84
N TRP A 529 37.70 -14.85 10.15
CA TRP A 529 37.64 -14.90 8.69
C TRP A 529 38.50 -13.81 8.05
N MET A 530 38.43 -12.58 8.56
CA MET A 530 39.24 -11.45 8.11
C MET A 530 40.74 -11.75 8.21
N GLU A 531 41.21 -12.29 9.35
CA GLU A 531 42.61 -12.69 9.51
C GLU A 531 43.03 -13.78 8.51
N SER A 532 42.14 -14.73 8.24
CA SER A 532 42.41 -15.81 7.29
C SER A 532 42.50 -15.27 5.86
N PHE A 533 41.64 -14.32 5.50
CA PHE A 533 41.66 -13.65 4.20
C PHE A 533 42.91 -12.79 4.02
N ILE A 534 43.26 -11.95 5.00
CA ILE A 534 44.48 -11.13 4.97
C ILE A 534 45.70 -12.03 4.76
N LYS A 535 45.83 -13.13 5.52
CA LYS A 535 46.90 -14.11 5.34
C LYS A 535 46.94 -14.70 3.93
N ALA A 536 45.79 -14.91 3.29
CA ALA A 536 45.71 -15.44 1.92
C ALA A 536 46.07 -14.41 0.84
N THR A 537 45.83 -13.11 1.08
CA THR A 537 46.18 -12.05 0.13
C THR A 537 47.68 -11.70 0.10
N ILE A 538 48.43 -12.07 1.14
CA ILE A 538 49.87 -11.81 1.22
C ILE A 538 50.61 -12.80 0.33
N THR A 539 51.27 -12.29 -0.72
CA THR A 539 52.08 -13.14 -1.59
C THR A 539 53.44 -13.45 -0.95
N PRO A 540 53.87 -14.73 -0.89
CA PRO A 540 55.09 -15.14 -0.18
C PRO A 540 56.39 -14.75 -0.89
N LYS A 541 56.32 -14.18 -2.10
CA LYS A 541 57.48 -13.80 -2.94
C LYS A 541 57.45 -12.33 -3.38
N CYS A 542 57.01 -11.41 -2.52
CA CYS A 542 57.12 -9.98 -2.84
C CYS A 542 58.53 -9.45 -2.54
N VAL A 543 59.19 -8.96 -3.59
CA VAL A 543 60.44 -8.18 -3.51
C VAL A 543 60.12 -6.78 -4.09
N GLY A 544 59.43 -5.98 -3.29
CA GLY A 544 58.91 -4.64 -3.62
C GLY A 544 58.05 -4.06 -2.48
N GLU A 545 57.72 -2.76 -2.54
CA GLU A 545 57.06 -2.01 -1.43
C GLU A 545 55.59 -2.38 -1.17
N ILE A 546 54.92 -3.10 -2.08
CA ILE A 546 53.50 -3.50 -1.91
C ILE A 546 53.39 -5.04 -1.94
N CYS A 547 53.09 -5.66 -0.80
CA CYS A 547 53.11 -7.12 -0.62
C CYS A 547 51.73 -7.79 -0.57
N GLY A 548 50.65 -7.01 -0.73
CA GLY A 548 49.25 -7.43 -0.56
C GLY A 548 48.53 -6.58 0.49
N CYS A 549 47.28 -6.92 0.78
CA CYS A 549 46.45 -6.19 1.75
C CYS A 549 46.88 -6.55 3.18
N ARG A 550 47.74 -5.73 3.80
CA ARG A 550 48.14 -5.90 5.21
C ARG A 550 47.24 -5.10 6.13
N ARG A 551 46.87 -5.65 7.28
CA ARG A 551 46.04 -4.93 8.27
C ARG A 551 46.62 -3.55 8.56
N ASP A 552 45.78 -2.52 8.42
CA ASP A 552 46.14 -1.10 8.54
C ASP A 552 47.35 -0.65 7.70
N ASP A 553 47.39 -1.05 6.43
CA ASP A 553 48.35 -0.50 5.47
C ASP A 553 48.10 1.00 5.23
N SER A 554 49.17 1.79 5.21
CA SER A 554 49.11 3.22 4.91
C SER A 554 48.89 3.51 3.43
N ASN A 555 49.28 2.57 2.55
CA ASN A 555 49.37 2.81 1.11
C ASN A 555 48.18 2.24 0.34
N LEU A 556 47.55 1.17 0.83
CA LEU A 556 46.46 0.47 0.13
C LEU A 556 45.23 0.23 1.00
N ASP A 557 44.08 0.48 0.40
CA ASP A 557 42.77 0.17 0.93
C ASP A 557 42.17 -1.02 0.18
N CYS A 558 41.92 -2.11 0.91
CA CYS A 558 41.28 -3.30 0.36
C CYS A 558 39.89 -3.49 0.97
N PHE A 559 38.89 -3.59 0.11
CA PHE A 559 37.49 -3.78 0.46
C PHE A 559 36.94 -5.03 -0.22
N LEU A 560 36.08 -5.74 0.47
CA LEU A 560 35.26 -6.78 -0.10
C LEU A 560 33.81 -6.32 -0.03
N LEU A 561 33.19 -6.14 -1.20
CA LEU A 561 31.79 -5.73 -1.31
C LEU A 561 30.96 -6.89 -1.85
N ASP A 562 29.68 -6.90 -1.50
CA ASP A 562 28.68 -7.74 -2.16
C ASP A 562 28.12 -7.06 -3.42
N ASP A 563 27.20 -7.75 -4.08
CA ASP A 563 26.50 -7.30 -5.28
C ASP A 563 25.55 -6.11 -5.04
N GLY A 564 25.12 -5.91 -3.80
CA GLY A 564 24.37 -4.72 -3.38
C GLY A 564 25.25 -3.52 -3.04
N GLY A 565 26.57 -3.65 -3.07
CA GLY A 565 27.51 -2.60 -2.68
C GLY A 565 27.59 -2.39 -1.16
N PHE A 566 27.25 -3.39 -0.36
CA PHE A 566 27.47 -3.37 1.09
C PHE A 566 28.87 -3.87 1.43
N LEU A 567 29.47 -3.26 2.46
CA LEU A 567 30.77 -3.65 2.96
C LEU A 567 30.69 -5.01 3.69
N VAL A 568 31.43 -6.00 3.21
CA VAL A 568 31.52 -7.32 3.83
C VAL A 568 32.81 -7.45 4.65
N MET A 569 33.93 -6.95 4.12
CA MET A 569 35.22 -6.97 4.79
C MET A 569 36.05 -5.74 4.41
N THR A 570 36.90 -5.29 5.33
CA THR A 570 37.85 -4.20 5.15
C THR A 570 39.20 -4.60 5.74
N ASN A 571 40.26 -3.98 5.23
CA ASN A 571 41.61 -4.09 5.76
C ASN A 571 41.94 -3.08 6.88
N LYS A 572 41.23 -1.94 6.90
CA LYS A 572 41.39 -0.86 7.89
C LYS A 572 40.48 -1.08 9.09
N ASP A 573 41.04 -0.95 10.29
CA ASP A 573 40.35 -1.15 11.56
C ASP A 573 39.21 -0.12 11.77
N ASP A 574 39.39 1.12 11.31
CA ASP A 574 38.38 2.19 11.38
C ASP A 574 37.05 1.86 10.68
N TYR A 575 37.10 0.99 9.67
CA TYR A 575 35.92 0.61 8.89
C TYR A 575 35.29 -0.70 9.36
N ILE A 576 35.90 -1.44 10.31
CA ILE A 576 35.37 -2.73 10.79
C ILE A 576 33.99 -2.54 11.42
N ASN A 577 33.81 -1.48 12.20
CA ASN A 577 32.51 -1.14 12.82
C ASN A 577 31.45 -0.71 11.80
N LYS A 578 31.82 -0.50 10.52
CA LYS A 578 30.93 -0.12 9.42
C LYS A 578 30.60 -1.29 8.48
N ILE A 579 31.03 -2.51 8.80
CA ILE A 579 30.66 -3.71 8.04
C ILE A 579 29.12 -3.85 8.01
N GLY A 580 28.57 -4.08 6.82
CA GLY A 580 27.13 -4.14 6.56
C GLY A 580 26.51 -2.79 6.18
N GLN A 581 27.25 -1.69 6.28
CA GLN A 581 26.81 -0.41 5.75
C GLN A 581 27.04 -0.32 4.24
N PHE A 582 26.22 0.49 3.58
CA PHE A 582 26.34 0.76 2.15
C PHE A 582 27.64 1.52 1.86
N PHE A 583 28.39 1.08 0.85
CA PHE A 583 29.73 1.60 0.59
C PHE A 583 29.77 3.09 0.24
N GLY A 584 28.69 3.64 -0.36
CA GLY A 584 28.58 5.08 -0.64
C GLY A 584 28.54 5.99 0.60
N MET A 585 28.30 5.44 1.80
CA MET A 585 28.45 6.18 3.06
C MET A 585 29.89 6.19 3.58
N ILE A 586 30.71 5.21 3.16
CA ILE A 586 32.10 5.04 3.59
C ILE A 586 33.02 5.79 2.64
N ASP A 587 32.91 5.48 1.34
CA ASP A 587 33.66 6.13 0.28
C ASP A 587 32.77 6.46 -0.93
N PRO A 588 32.11 7.64 -0.94
CA PRO A 588 31.23 8.04 -2.04
C PRO A 588 31.98 8.20 -3.37
N SER A 589 33.25 8.62 -3.31
CA SER A 589 34.08 8.89 -4.50
C SER A 589 34.39 7.62 -5.26
N LEU A 590 34.82 6.58 -4.55
CA LEU A 590 35.08 5.29 -5.15
C LEU A 590 33.77 4.66 -5.63
N MET A 591 32.68 4.72 -4.85
CA MET A 591 31.40 4.15 -5.26
C MET A 591 30.84 4.79 -6.55
N ARG A 592 30.91 6.12 -6.70
CA ARG A 592 30.48 6.80 -7.94
C ARG A 592 31.29 6.36 -9.15
N ASN A 593 32.61 6.22 -8.99
CA ASN A 593 33.45 5.76 -10.08
C ASN A 593 33.20 4.28 -10.43
N LEU A 594 32.90 3.43 -9.45
CA LEU A 594 32.48 2.05 -9.72
C LEU A 594 31.15 1.99 -10.49
N ILE A 595 30.26 2.95 -10.27
CA ILE A 595 29.02 3.08 -11.07
C ILE A 595 29.32 3.60 -12.47
N ASN A 596 30.20 4.62 -12.61
CA ASN A 596 30.60 5.17 -13.91
C ASN A 596 31.30 4.13 -14.80
N GLU A 597 32.16 3.29 -14.20
CA GLU A 597 32.82 2.17 -14.87
C GLU A 597 31.90 0.95 -15.07
N SER A 598 30.59 1.09 -14.80
CA SER A 598 29.56 0.06 -14.99
C SER A 598 29.76 -1.26 -14.22
N LEU A 599 30.53 -1.24 -13.12
CA LEU A 599 30.60 -2.40 -12.23
C LEU A 599 29.24 -2.60 -11.54
N PHE A 600 28.70 -1.52 -10.97
CA PHE A 600 27.38 -1.48 -10.35
C PHE A 600 26.41 -0.67 -11.22
N SER A 601 25.20 -1.20 -11.36
CA SER A 601 24.07 -0.46 -11.93
C SER A 601 23.08 -0.15 -10.81
N VAL A 602 22.31 0.92 -10.99
CA VAL A 602 21.34 1.39 -9.99
C VAL A 602 19.95 1.42 -10.60
N ASN A 603 18.99 0.82 -9.89
CA ASN A 603 17.59 1.00 -10.19
C ASN A 603 16.90 1.77 -9.05
N ILE A 604 15.98 2.65 -9.41
CA ILE A 604 15.25 3.49 -8.44
C ILE A 604 13.78 3.05 -8.46
N THR A 605 13.28 2.64 -7.31
CA THR A 605 11.88 2.22 -7.14
C THR A 605 11.18 3.10 -6.13
N TYR A 606 9.84 3.07 -6.15
CA TYR A 606 9.02 3.85 -5.24
C TYR A 606 8.12 2.92 -4.43
N ASP A 607 8.18 3.06 -3.11
CA ASP A 607 7.23 2.43 -2.20
C ASP A 607 6.08 3.39 -1.90
N TYR A 608 4.92 3.08 -2.46
CA TYR A 608 3.68 3.85 -2.30
C TYR A 608 2.86 3.45 -1.06
N GLN A 609 3.31 2.44 -0.31
CA GLN A 609 2.65 1.95 0.90
C GLN A 609 3.40 2.29 2.18
N ALA A 610 4.51 3.02 2.08
CA ALA A 610 5.32 3.42 3.21
C ALA A 610 4.61 4.44 4.15
N LEU A 611 5.04 4.40 5.41
CA LEU A 611 4.68 5.35 6.46
C LEU A 611 5.85 6.29 6.73
N CYS A 612 5.58 7.59 6.80
CA CYS A 612 6.53 8.63 7.18
C CYS A 612 6.01 9.43 8.37
N ASP A 613 6.94 10.00 9.13
CA ASP A 613 6.59 10.97 10.14
C ASP A 613 6.07 12.24 9.45
N PRO A 614 4.98 12.85 9.94
CA PRO A 614 4.40 14.03 9.32
C PRO A 614 5.42 15.17 9.33
N THR A 615 5.60 15.81 8.18
CA THR A 615 6.37 17.06 8.13
C THR A 615 5.61 18.11 8.95
N LYS A 616 6.28 18.73 9.92
CA LYS A 616 5.74 19.88 10.66
C LYS A 616 5.58 21.08 9.72
N GLU A 617 4.57 21.04 8.86
CA GLU A 617 4.10 22.26 8.23
C GLU A 617 3.42 23.08 9.33
N THR A 618 3.95 24.25 9.60
CA THR A 618 3.29 25.28 10.40
C THR A 618 2.09 25.79 9.61
N LYS A 619 1.05 24.96 9.47
CA LYS A 619 -0.29 25.42 9.11
C LYS A 619 -0.65 26.38 10.23
N ALA A 620 -0.55 27.68 9.95
CA ALA A 620 -1.08 28.72 10.82
C ALA A 620 -2.53 28.34 11.05
N ALA A 621 -2.82 27.78 12.23
CA ALA A 621 -4.16 27.43 12.61
C ALA A 621 -4.99 28.69 12.43
N ALA A 622 -5.92 28.67 11.47
CA ALA A 622 -6.94 29.68 11.40
C ALA A 622 -7.69 29.59 12.72
N GLY A 623 -7.38 30.52 13.63
CA GLY A 623 -7.94 30.52 14.97
C GLY A 623 -9.45 30.37 14.89
N LEU A 624 -9.98 29.48 15.74
CA LEU A 624 -11.40 29.45 16.06
C LEU A 624 -11.85 30.90 16.25
N ARG A 625 -12.87 31.33 15.48
CA ARG A 625 -13.44 32.66 15.58
C ARG A 625 -13.63 32.99 17.06
N SER A 626 -13.01 34.08 17.49
CA SER A 626 -12.93 34.59 18.85
C SER A 626 -14.21 34.28 19.66
N VAL A 627 -14.07 33.40 20.65
CA VAL A 627 -15.03 33.33 21.76
C VAL A 627 -14.97 34.68 22.46
N TYR A 628 -16.12 35.34 22.61
CA TYR A 628 -16.23 36.61 23.34
C TYR A 628 -15.79 36.37 24.78
N VAL A 629 -14.61 36.88 25.15
CA VAL A 629 -14.13 36.87 26.54
C VAL A 629 -14.83 38.02 27.26
N PRO A 630 -15.71 37.75 28.25
CA PRO A 630 -16.42 38.80 28.95
C PRO A 630 -15.44 39.70 29.69
N THR A 631 -15.67 41.01 29.60
CA THR A 631 -14.85 42.00 30.29
C THR A 631 -15.16 42.02 31.80
N ILE A 632 -14.29 42.62 32.61
CA ILE A 632 -14.51 42.73 34.07
C ILE A 632 -15.84 43.44 34.41
N ALA A 633 -16.34 44.31 33.52
CA ALA A 633 -17.65 44.95 33.64
C ALA A 633 -18.83 43.98 33.39
N ASP A 634 -18.65 42.96 32.53
CA ASP A 634 -19.66 41.94 32.24
C ASP A 634 -19.76 40.92 33.41
N ILE A 635 -18.62 40.59 34.03
CA ILE A 635 -18.53 39.67 35.19
C ILE A 635 -19.18 40.26 36.46
N LEU A 636 -19.17 41.59 36.62
CA LEU A 636 -19.74 42.25 37.79
C LEU A 636 -21.25 42.51 37.68
N ASN A 637 -21.85 42.26 36.51
CA ASN A 637 -23.26 42.50 36.28
C ASN A 637 -24.09 41.25 36.66
N ILE A 638 -24.71 41.27 37.84
CA ILE A 638 -25.58 40.18 38.33
C ILE A 638 -26.72 39.85 37.35
N GLY A 639 -27.17 40.84 36.56
CA GLY A 639 -28.16 40.62 35.49
C GLY A 639 -27.65 39.75 34.34
N TRP A 640 -26.34 39.78 34.05
CA TRP A 640 -25.72 38.94 33.03
C TRP A 640 -25.61 37.49 33.51
N TRP A 641 -25.19 37.27 34.76
CA TRP A 641 -25.20 35.92 35.36
C TRP A 641 -26.60 35.33 35.44
N ALA A 642 -27.59 36.12 35.83
CA ALA A 642 -28.98 35.66 35.90
C ALA A 642 -29.55 35.31 34.51
N SER A 643 -29.24 36.11 33.49
CA SER A 643 -29.69 35.84 32.11
C SER A 643 -28.93 34.68 31.48
N ALA A 644 -27.63 34.55 31.69
CA ALA A 644 -26.84 33.41 31.23
C ALA A 644 -27.26 32.11 31.92
N ALA A 645 -27.51 32.13 33.23
CA ALA A 645 -28.02 30.99 33.99
C ALA A 645 -29.44 30.62 33.54
N ALA A 646 -30.32 31.60 33.36
CA ALA A 646 -31.67 31.36 32.83
C ALA A 646 -31.62 30.77 31.42
N TRP A 647 -30.71 31.24 30.56
CA TRP A 647 -30.56 30.70 29.22
C TRP A 647 -29.99 29.28 29.23
N SER A 648 -29.00 29.01 30.08
CA SER A 648 -28.44 27.67 30.27
C SER A 648 -29.49 26.69 30.78
N ILE A 649 -30.28 27.08 31.78
CA ILE A 649 -31.35 26.24 32.33
C ILE A 649 -32.42 25.98 31.27
N LEU A 650 -32.84 27.01 30.53
CA LEU A 650 -33.84 26.88 29.48
C LEU A 650 -33.33 26.02 28.32
N GLN A 651 -32.05 26.13 27.95
CA GLN A 651 -31.41 25.26 26.97
C GLN A 651 -31.35 23.82 27.45
N GLN A 652 -30.99 23.57 28.71
CA GLN A 652 -31.04 22.24 29.33
C GLN A 652 -32.46 21.68 29.41
N LEU A 653 -33.46 22.53 29.65
CA LEU A 653 -34.87 22.13 29.66
C LEU A 653 -35.33 21.72 28.25
N PHE A 654 -34.97 22.48 27.21
CA PHE A 654 -35.28 22.13 25.82
C PHE A 654 -34.56 20.86 25.36
N VAL A 655 -33.29 20.69 25.72
CA VAL A 655 -32.53 19.46 25.42
C VAL A 655 -33.11 18.27 26.17
N SER A 656 -33.49 18.44 27.44
CA SER A 656 -34.09 17.36 28.25
C SER A 656 -35.48 16.94 27.77
N ILE A 657 -36.27 17.87 27.22
CA ILE A 657 -37.58 17.57 26.62
C ILE A 657 -37.45 16.89 25.24
N THR A 658 -36.43 17.27 24.47
CA THR A 658 -36.24 16.75 23.10
C THR A 658 -35.50 15.41 23.06
N PHE A 659 -34.67 15.13 24.07
CA PHE A 659 -33.87 13.90 24.15
C PHE A 659 -33.81 13.37 25.60
N PRO A 660 -34.77 12.51 26.02
CA PRO A 660 -34.82 12.00 27.39
C PRO A 660 -33.67 11.05 27.78
N ASN A 661 -32.90 10.52 26.82
CA ASN A 661 -31.81 9.55 27.05
C ASN A 661 -30.42 10.11 26.66
N PHE A 662 -30.05 11.30 27.14
CA PHE A 662 -28.75 11.91 26.79
C PHE A 662 -27.56 11.33 27.59
N LEU A 663 -27.78 10.68 28.74
CA LEU A 663 -26.68 10.13 29.56
C LEU A 663 -26.07 8.82 29.00
N GLU A 664 -26.60 8.27 27.91
CA GLU A 664 -26.07 7.06 27.24
C GLU A 664 -25.54 7.35 25.83
N ALA A 665 -25.53 8.62 25.40
CA ALA A 665 -25.10 9.03 24.05
C ALA A 665 -23.95 10.04 24.06
N ALA A 666 -23.25 10.18 25.19
CA ALA A 666 -22.09 11.05 25.35
C ALA A 666 -20.81 10.26 25.65
N ASP A 667 -20.64 9.10 25.01
CA ASP A 667 -19.31 8.72 24.53
C ASP A 667 -19.15 9.42 23.17
N LEU A 668 -18.79 10.71 23.24
CA LEU A 668 -18.19 11.36 22.08
C LEU A 668 -16.84 10.70 21.89
N ASP A 669 -16.75 9.87 20.86
CA ASP A 669 -15.52 9.26 20.38
C ASP A 669 -14.32 10.20 20.58
N ASP A 670 -13.33 9.75 21.33
CA ASP A 670 -12.02 10.38 21.54
C ASP A 670 -11.18 10.43 20.23
N ASP A 671 -11.78 10.14 19.07
CA ASP A 671 -11.14 9.98 17.76
C ASP A 671 -10.77 11.32 17.06
N LEU A 672 -11.02 12.48 17.68
CA LEU A 672 -10.69 13.79 17.08
C LEU A 672 -9.34 14.38 17.53
N SER A 673 -8.58 13.68 18.38
CA SER A 673 -7.27 14.14 18.88
C SER A 673 -6.07 13.22 18.67
N GLU A 674 -6.24 11.99 18.18
CA GLU A 674 -5.10 11.21 17.71
C GLU A 674 -4.76 11.60 16.27
N MET A 675 -3.99 12.68 16.12
CA MET A 675 -3.21 12.85 14.88
C MET A 675 -2.40 11.57 14.70
N PRO A 676 -2.56 10.83 13.58
CA PRO A 676 -1.82 9.60 13.39
C PRO A 676 -0.33 9.93 13.49
N SER A 677 0.40 9.19 14.32
CA SER A 677 1.83 9.43 14.56
C SER A 677 2.65 9.36 13.26
N LYS A 678 2.12 8.72 12.23
CA LYS A 678 2.70 8.56 10.89
C LYS A 678 1.63 8.76 9.81
N GLU A 679 2.00 9.42 8.73
CA GLU A 679 1.17 9.60 7.53
C GLU A 679 1.66 8.69 6.38
N SER A 680 0.77 8.32 5.46
CA SER A 680 1.17 7.60 4.25
C SER A 680 2.01 8.52 3.35
N CYS A 681 3.18 8.06 2.95
CA CYS A 681 4.10 8.78 2.10
C CYS A 681 4.66 7.87 1.01
N ILE A 682 5.31 8.49 0.03
CA ILE A 682 6.08 7.77 -0.98
C ILE A 682 7.53 7.77 -0.51
N LYS A 683 8.15 6.60 -0.44
CA LYS A 683 9.59 6.49 -0.22
C LYS A 683 10.29 6.03 -1.49
N GLU A 684 11.32 6.75 -1.87
CA GLU A 684 12.25 6.35 -2.92
C GLU A 684 13.25 5.34 -2.36
N GLN A 685 13.42 4.24 -3.08
CA GLN A 685 14.37 3.18 -2.77
C GLN A 685 15.37 3.07 -3.92
N LYS A 686 16.62 2.79 -3.58
CA LYS A 686 17.68 2.56 -4.57
C LYS A 686 18.21 1.16 -4.35
N GLN A 687 18.43 0.42 -5.41
CA GLN A 687 19.07 -0.87 -5.31
C GLN A 687 20.19 -0.96 -6.33
N TYR A 688 21.30 -1.54 -5.87
CA TYR A 688 22.48 -1.77 -6.68
C TYR A 688 22.58 -3.25 -7.00
N PHE A 689 23.07 -3.54 -8.20
CA PHE A 689 23.32 -4.91 -8.65
C PHE A 689 24.42 -4.91 -9.72
N PHE A 690 24.98 -6.09 -9.98
CA PHE A 690 25.94 -6.28 -11.05
C PHE A 690 25.24 -6.39 -12.41
N GLU A 691 25.47 -5.42 -13.29
CA GLU A 691 24.94 -5.44 -14.65
C GLU A 691 25.84 -6.21 -15.62
N ASN A 692 27.15 -5.92 -15.57
CA ASN A 692 28.14 -6.52 -16.46
C ASN A 692 28.74 -7.81 -15.91
N ASN A 693 28.94 -8.79 -16.80
CA ASN A 693 29.56 -10.07 -16.47
C ASN A 693 31.10 -10.05 -16.56
N GLU A 694 31.70 -8.90 -16.84
CA GLU A 694 33.16 -8.76 -16.83
C GLU A 694 33.72 -9.01 -15.44
N THR A 695 34.89 -9.64 -15.39
CA THR A 695 35.51 -10.11 -14.15
C THR A 695 36.38 -9.05 -13.48
N SER A 696 36.98 -8.15 -14.26
CA SER A 696 37.97 -7.18 -13.76
C SER A 696 37.71 -5.79 -14.31
N PHE A 697 37.68 -4.79 -13.43
CA PHE A 697 37.52 -3.38 -13.75
C PHE A 697 38.71 -2.61 -13.19
N LYS A 698 39.16 -1.59 -13.91
CA LYS A 698 40.26 -0.71 -13.50
C LYS A 698 39.86 0.71 -13.80
N GLY A 699 40.10 1.62 -12.85
CA GLY A 699 39.78 3.02 -13.03
C GLY A 699 40.75 3.91 -12.29
N THR A 700 40.80 5.17 -12.70
CA THR A 700 41.53 6.23 -11.99
C THR A 700 40.54 7.31 -11.61
N ILE A 701 40.59 7.72 -10.35
CA ILE A 701 39.75 8.76 -9.78
C ILE A 701 40.59 10.03 -9.75
N ASP A 702 40.27 10.97 -10.64
CA ASP A 702 40.91 12.26 -10.69
C ASP A 702 40.15 13.25 -9.80
N CYS A 703 40.61 13.41 -8.57
CA CYS A 703 40.28 14.56 -7.74
C CYS A 703 41.18 15.73 -8.20
N GLN A 704 40.70 16.98 -8.17
CA GLN A 704 41.37 18.15 -8.80
C GLN A 704 42.91 18.21 -8.68
N ASN A 705 43.48 17.78 -7.55
CA ASN A 705 44.92 17.75 -7.29
C ASN A 705 45.51 16.35 -6.96
N CYS A 706 44.72 15.27 -7.02
CA CYS A 706 45.21 13.93 -6.69
C CYS A 706 44.50 12.84 -7.51
N SER A 707 45.28 11.87 -7.97
CA SER A 707 44.78 10.72 -8.72
C SER A 707 44.83 9.48 -7.82
N ARG A 708 43.71 8.78 -7.69
CA ARG A 708 43.62 7.53 -6.94
C ARG A 708 43.29 6.38 -7.88
N GLN A 709 44.14 5.36 -7.95
CA GLN A 709 43.88 4.20 -8.79
C GLN A 709 43.11 3.14 -8.01
N PHE A 710 42.24 2.40 -8.72
CA PHE A 710 41.57 1.24 -8.16
C PHE A 710 41.47 0.10 -9.16
N ILE A 711 41.44 -1.11 -8.61
CA ILE A 711 41.24 -2.37 -9.32
C ILE A 711 40.11 -3.10 -8.60
N ALA A 712 39.07 -3.50 -9.33
CA ALA A 712 37.98 -4.30 -8.81
C ALA A 712 37.92 -5.65 -9.54
N GLU A 713 37.96 -6.75 -8.81
CA GLU A 713 37.95 -8.12 -9.35
C GLU A 713 36.85 -8.94 -8.70
N LYS A 714 35.94 -9.49 -9.51
CA LYS A 714 34.84 -10.34 -9.06
C LYS A 714 35.36 -11.73 -8.71
N LEU A 715 35.03 -12.20 -7.51
CA LEU A 715 35.44 -13.52 -7.06
C LEU A 715 34.62 -14.62 -7.75
N PRO A 716 35.25 -15.69 -8.26
CA PRO A 716 34.52 -16.74 -8.96
C PRO A 716 33.62 -17.52 -8.01
N LYS A 717 32.41 -17.87 -8.48
CA LYS A 717 31.39 -18.67 -7.76
C LYS A 717 30.82 -18.02 -6.49
N THR A 718 30.96 -16.71 -6.33
CA THR A 718 30.35 -15.93 -5.23
C THR A 718 29.76 -14.62 -5.77
N ASN A 719 29.00 -13.90 -4.95
CA ASN A 719 28.48 -12.56 -5.25
C ASN A 719 29.43 -11.44 -4.78
N LEU A 720 30.70 -11.76 -4.50
CA LEU A 720 31.64 -10.82 -3.89
C LEU A 720 32.57 -10.20 -4.93
N VAL A 721 32.92 -8.93 -4.72
CA VAL A 721 33.94 -8.21 -5.48
C VAL A 721 35.04 -7.73 -4.54
N LEU A 722 36.28 -8.04 -4.88
CA LEU A 722 37.47 -7.52 -4.20
C LEU A 722 37.88 -6.22 -4.86
N ILE A 723 37.97 -5.16 -4.09
CA ILE A 723 38.39 -3.84 -4.56
C ILE A 723 39.66 -3.47 -3.83
N VAL A 724 40.70 -3.17 -4.60
CA VAL A 724 41.98 -2.67 -4.12
C VAL A 724 42.17 -1.27 -4.68
N ALA A 725 42.28 -0.29 -3.79
CA ALA A 725 42.47 1.10 -4.16
C ALA A 725 43.65 1.69 -3.39
N ASP A 726 44.26 2.74 -3.93
CA ASP A 726 45.25 3.50 -3.17
C ASP A 726 44.59 4.10 -1.91
N SER A 727 45.37 4.31 -0.85
CA SER A 727 44.86 4.86 0.40
C SER A 727 44.28 6.25 0.19
N LYS A 728 43.16 6.53 0.87
CA LYS A 728 42.45 7.81 0.75
C LYS A 728 43.31 8.99 1.21
N GLU A 729 43.79 9.80 0.26
CA GLU A 729 44.41 11.09 0.55
C GLU A 729 43.36 12.17 0.94
N PRO A 730 43.69 13.12 1.82
CA PRO A 730 42.75 14.14 2.31
C PRO A 730 42.20 15.07 1.21
N CYS A 731 42.88 15.17 0.07
CA CYS A 731 42.48 15.96 -1.11
C CYS A 731 41.16 15.50 -1.75
N CYS A 732 40.81 14.20 -1.68
CA CYS A 732 39.57 13.66 -2.24
C CYS A 732 38.35 13.79 -1.30
N GLN A 733 38.47 14.51 -0.17
CA GLN A 733 37.34 14.76 0.74
C GLN A 733 36.50 15.99 0.34
N ALA A 734 37.01 16.85 -0.54
CA ALA A 734 36.35 18.10 -0.89
C ALA A 734 35.27 17.87 -1.96
N ASP A 735 34.02 18.10 -1.60
CA ASP A 735 32.82 18.30 -2.46
C ASP A 735 31.90 17.13 -2.83
N GLU A 736 32.08 15.92 -2.31
CA GLU A 736 31.15 14.83 -2.63
C GLU A 736 30.12 14.52 -1.53
N ARG A 737 28.85 14.77 -1.85
CA ARG A 737 27.72 14.40 -0.99
C ARG A 737 27.66 12.88 -0.82
N PHE A 738 27.76 12.43 0.43
CA PHE A 738 27.41 11.06 0.83
C PHE A 738 26.01 10.72 0.30
N PHE A 739 25.86 9.50 -0.22
CA PHE A 739 24.58 8.98 -0.63
C PHE A 739 24.36 7.62 0.00
N SER A 740 23.11 7.39 0.38
CA SER A 740 22.67 6.19 1.07
C SER A 740 21.67 5.45 0.22
N GLN A 741 21.61 4.15 0.44
CA GLN A 741 20.61 3.25 -0.14
C GLN A 741 19.29 3.23 0.66
N GLU A 742 19.28 3.81 1.85
CA GLU A 742 18.11 3.85 2.73
C GLU A 742 16.90 4.52 2.07
N GLU A 743 15.70 4.03 2.41
CA GLU A 743 14.45 4.56 1.91
C GLU A 743 14.28 6.03 2.35
N LYS A 744 14.08 6.94 1.39
CA LYS A 744 13.90 8.37 1.68
C LYS A 744 12.53 8.87 1.26
N PRO A 745 11.85 9.69 2.08
CA PRO A 745 10.65 10.38 1.64
C PRO A 745 10.93 11.20 0.39
N SER A 746 10.13 11.00 -0.66
CA SER A 746 10.28 11.66 -1.95
C SER A 746 8.89 12.03 -2.46
N PRO A 747 8.72 13.16 -3.18
CA PRO A 747 7.43 13.49 -3.80
C PRO A 747 6.99 12.47 -4.87
N GLY A 748 7.87 11.51 -5.22
CA GLY A 748 7.64 10.52 -6.27
C GLY A 748 7.93 11.07 -7.66
N PRO A 749 7.64 10.29 -8.72
CA PRO A 749 7.71 10.80 -10.08
C PRO A 749 6.63 11.87 -10.29
N ASP A 750 6.94 12.91 -11.08
CA ASP A 750 6.00 14.02 -11.30
C ASP A 750 4.71 13.51 -11.97
N PRO A 751 3.55 13.56 -11.27
CA PRO A 751 2.30 13.07 -11.85
C PRO A 751 1.84 13.89 -13.06
N CYS A 752 2.33 15.13 -13.22
CA CYS A 752 2.06 15.96 -14.37
C CYS A 752 2.67 15.37 -15.66
N GLU A 753 3.87 14.77 -15.57
CA GLU A 753 4.53 14.10 -16.69
C GLU A 753 3.85 12.77 -16.99
N ILE A 754 3.52 11.98 -15.95
CA ILE A 754 2.81 10.70 -16.09
C ILE A 754 1.42 10.91 -16.73
N ALA A 755 0.73 12.00 -16.40
CA ALA A 755 -0.59 12.28 -16.96
C ALA A 755 -0.57 12.60 -18.46
N LEU A 756 0.58 12.96 -19.04
CA LEU A 756 0.70 13.16 -20.50
C LEU A 756 0.67 11.83 -21.25
N ASN A 757 1.35 10.81 -20.71
CA ASN A 757 1.41 9.46 -21.25
C ASN A 757 0.89 8.45 -20.20
N PRO A 758 -0.43 8.39 -19.98
CA PRO A 758 -0.99 7.49 -18.99
C PRO A 758 -0.82 6.03 -19.41
N ARG A 759 -0.72 5.14 -18.42
CA ARG A 759 -0.70 3.68 -18.63
C ARG A 759 -1.99 3.20 -19.29
N TYR A 760 -1.89 2.15 -20.11
CA TYR A 760 -3.04 1.54 -20.78
C TYR A 760 -4.00 0.91 -19.76
N ARG A 761 -5.29 1.05 -20.03
CA ARG A 761 -6.39 0.51 -19.23
C ARG A 761 -7.66 0.40 -20.04
N LYS A 762 -8.59 -0.42 -19.54
CA LYS A 762 -9.92 -0.61 -20.13
C LYS A 762 -10.99 -0.13 -19.17
N GLY A 763 -11.80 0.84 -19.60
CA GLY A 763 -12.96 1.30 -18.84
C GLY A 763 -14.11 0.28 -18.85
N PRO A 764 -15.16 0.52 -18.04
CA PRO A 764 -16.35 -0.33 -18.04
C PRO A 764 -17.04 -0.39 -19.41
N ASP A 765 -17.46 -1.59 -19.84
CA ASP A 765 -18.11 -1.79 -21.15
C ASP A 765 -19.52 -1.16 -21.22
N GLN A 766 -20.22 -1.09 -20.09
CA GLN A 766 -21.56 -0.51 -19.99
C GLN A 766 -21.52 0.83 -19.27
N CYS A 767 -22.09 1.85 -19.91
CA CYS A 767 -22.38 3.14 -19.31
C CYS A 767 -23.88 3.40 -19.39
N PHE A 768 -24.47 3.78 -18.27
CA PHE A 768 -25.86 4.22 -18.21
C PHE A 768 -25.90 5.75 -18.18
N ASP A 769 -26.04 6.36 -19.36
CA ASP A 769 -26.22 7.80 -19.50
C ASP A 769 -27.47 8.17 -20.32
N ASN A 770 -27.86 9.43 -20.19
CA ASN A 770 -28.87 10.15 -20.98
C ASN A 770 -29.98 9.32 -21.68
N ASN A 771 -31.08 9.05 -20.99
CA ASN A 771 -32.28 8.47 -21.60
C ASN A 771 -33.25 9.58 -22.05
N THR A 772 -33.82 9.51 -23.27
CA THR A 772 -34.67 10.55 -23.88
C THR A 772 -35.94 10.89 -23.11
N SER A 773 -36.27 10.10 -22.08
CA SER A 773 -37.41 10.28 -21.19
C SER A 773 -37.06 10.90 -19.83
N ASP A 774 -35.81 11.34 -19.60
CA ASP A 774 -35.35 11.88 -18.31
C ASP A 774 -36.09 13.20 -17.98
N GLU A 775 -36.83 13.21 -16.87
CA GLU A 775 -37.54 14.42 -16.45
C GLU A 775 -36.57 15.31 -15.66
N ALA A 776 -36.40 16.55 -16.11
CA ALA A 776 -35.64 17.57 -15.41
C ALA A 776 -36.38 18.00 -14.13
N MET A 777 -36.34 17.16 -13.09
CA MET A 777 -36.75 17.57 -11.74
C MET A 777 -35.66 18.46 -11.15
N CYS A 778 -35.77 19.74 -11.46
CA CYS A 778 -35.04 20.80 -10.78
C CYS A 778 -35.98 21.32 -9.70
N ARG A 779 -35.56 21.30 -8.42
CA ARG A 779 -36.41 21.68 -7.28
C ARG A 779 -36.81 23.16 -7.41
N ARG A 780 -37.90 23.45 -8.14
CA ARG A 780 -38.63 24.71 -7.98
C ARG A 780 -39.16 24.68 -6.56
N ASN A 781 -38.84 25.70 -5.77
CA ASN A 781 -39.48 25.94 -4.49
C ASN A 781 -41.01 25.91 -4.66
N ALA A 782 -41.62 24.74 -4.49
CA ALA A 782 -42.98 24.67 -4.01
C ALA A 782 -42.88 25.14 -2.56
N GLY A 783 -43.50 26.28 -2.27
CA GLY A 783 -43.44 26.94 -0.98
C GLY A 783 -43.53 25.93 0.16
N SER A 784 -42.59 26.03 1.08
CA SER A 784 -42.59 25.31 2.35
C SER A 784 -43.99 25.28 2.96
N PRO A 785 -44.57 24.11 3.31
CA PRO A 785 -45.84 24.01 4.01
C PRO A 785 -45.68 24.30 5.52
N LEU A 786 -44.68 25.11 5.90
CA LEU A 786 -44.37 25.45 7.29
C LEU A 786 -45.06 26.75 7.76
N LEU A 787 -45.73 27.47 6.85
CA LEU A 787 -46.49 28.67 7.21
C LEU A 787 -47.88 28.38 7.80
N SER A 788 -48.43 27.16 7.66
CA SER A 788 -49.73 26.82 8.28
C SER A 788 -49.61 26.26 9.70
N SER A 789 -48.45 25.70 10.09
CA SER A 789 -48.26 25.13 11.43
C SER A 789 -47.87 26.18 12.48
N LEU A 790 -47.20 27.28 12.07
CA LEU A 790 -46.82 28.36 12.99
C LEU A 790 -48.03 29.20 13.45
N LEU A 791 -49.07 29.31 12.62
CA LEU A 791 -50.28 30.08 12.95
C LEU A 791 -51.15 29.36 14.01
N MET A 792 -51.09 28.03 14.07
CA MET A 792 -51.84 27.22 15.06
C MET A 792 -51.18 27.17 16.44
N LEU A 793 -49.89 27.51 16.54
CA LEU A 793 -49.14 27.57 17.79
C LEU A 793 -49.18 28.94 18.48
N LEU A 794 -49.63 30.00 17.79
CA LEU A 794 -49.73 31.36 18.34
C LEU A 794 -51.09 31.67 19.02
N LEU A 795 -52.13 30.90 18.70
CA LEU A 795 -53.48 31.04 19.28
C LEU A 795 -53.57 30.75 20.80
N PRO A 796 -52.86 29.73 21.37
CA PRO A 796 -52.89 29.49 22.81
C PRO A 796 -52.13 30.56 23.61
N VAL A 797 -51.06 31.12 23.03
CA VAL A 797 -50.22 32.13 23.70
C VAL A 797 -50.95 33.47 23.78
N PHE A 798 -51.71 33.83 22.74
CA PHE A 798 -52.51 35.06 22.73
C PHE A 798 -53.68 35.01 23.73
N MET A 799 -54.30 33.84 23.95
CA MET A 799 -55.37 33.65 24.94
C MET A 799 -54.86 33.67 26.39
N CYS A 800 -53.62 33.23 26.65
CA CYS A 800 -53.01 33.31 27.99
C CYS A 800 -52.63 34.75 28.39
N CYS A 801 -52.33 35.64 27.44
CA CYS A 801 -51.97 37.04 27.74
C CYS A 801 -53.17 37.97 28.01
N LEU A 802 -54.41 37.55 27.68
CA LEU A 802 -55.63 38.34 27.93
C LEU A 802 -56.27 38.06 29.30
N GLY A 803 -55.83 37.02 30.01
CA GLY A 803 -56.42 36.57 31.28
C GLY A 803 -55.66 36.96 32.54
N SER A 804 -55.31 38.24 32.76
CA SER A 804 -54.86 38.72 34.08
C SER A 804 -54.74 40.25 34.19
N ARG A 805 -55.88 40.95 34.18
CA ARG A 805 -56.00 42.28 34.83
C ARG A 805 -57.38 42.45 35.46
N MET A 806 -57.55 41.92 36.67
CA MET A 806 -58.58 42.37 37.60
C MET A 806 -57.87 42.98 38.81
N ARG A 807 -57.67 44.30 38.79
CA ARG A 807 -57.24 45.07 39.96
C ARG A 807 -58.48 45.61 40.66
N ILE A 808 -58.73 45.09 41.85
CA ILE A 808 -59.69 45.61 42.83
C ILE A 808 -59.16 46.97 43.31
N ALA A 809 -59.92 48.04 43.04
CA ALA A 809 -59.71 49.35 43.64
C ALA A 809 -60.68 49.51 44.81
N VAL A 810 -60.14 49.62 46.02
CA VAL A 810 -60.87 49.96 47.24
C VAL A 810 -61.12 51.47 47.22
N GLY A 811 -62.39 51.86 47.14
CA GLY A 811 -62.89 53.21 47.46
C GLY A 811 -63.76 53.14 48.71
N ARG A 812 -63.44 53.96 49.71
CA ARG A 812 -64.15 54.08 50.99
C ARG A 812 -65.09 55.29 50.91
N GLN A 813 -66.37 55.13 51.24
CA GLN A 813 -67.16 56.21 51.86
C GLN A 813 -68.43 55.69 52.54
N VAL A 814 -68.57 56.17 53.79
CA VAL A 814 -69.59 55.96 54.85
C VAL A 814 -69.56 54.61 55.55
#